data_AF-A0AAD9HF82-F1
#
_entry.id   AF-A0AAD9HF82-F1
#
_cell.length_a   1.000
_cell.length_b   1.000
_cell.length_c   1.000
_cell.angle_alpha   90.00
_cell.angle_beta   90.00
_cell.angle_gamma   90.00
#
_symmetry.space_group_name_H-M   'P 1'
#
loop_
_entity.id
_entity.type
_entity.pdbx_description
1 polymer ?
#
loop_
_entity_poly.entity_id
_entity_poly.type
_entity_poly.pdbx_seq_one_letter_code
_entity_poly.pdbx_strand_id
1 'polypeptide(L)'
;MTAPKLQELPVPHRDLVNYIRSHPEKKMVEILEPYRKYEAQLRSVFAQDRQNPVLGDPHINLLPLFTEDTKNIKTRARVLAAETQEEKDRYIMALPDHKRRPNDSPAVVSGIKEFQKNFNVFSESSLVDMNWDNVVAAGSSVINTLLPVPPEFNTSKRKLREYYHEKFCPASDVDLFLYGLTHEEAIEKIKEIEASVRDAILTEVTVVRTKYAITIASQYPTRHIQIVLRVYKSVGEILTGFDIDAAGGAYDGKQVWVTPRALGSFITQVNQIDLTRRSPSYENRLSKYSHRNFEIYWPELDRKRIDPTIFERSFQRTLGLARLLVLERLPTQSVRETYLDKRREERGRPTVNRFNPHRLNGNIKDDYQDEVADWVDESDVSNYHTFTVPYGRYFHAKKIEKLCYTRDLLLNAEWNQHEKREVYLHRHPAFFGRVKDVVEDCCGCCPKPVTPEELEVAEKEGEIYISGKVAFLIDDPGRQQIGSFNPLTEDDWTDMAYVGNTARLCQSIVDGDVDEVRDWLSQEGADPNKRDYTGRTPLHLAVTSSTPETWVRWTMFIRSKPPTLRLSTRATPNQTQLQLPLVRSLMSGMRTRIIGKISCWTIRQMNLTSTRSTSWLGTYLARLFILPFRKVMKMLSGFFVITAATLFSP
;
A
#
# COMPACT_ATOMS: atom_id res chain seq x y z
N MET A 1 -36.00 -10.78 -3.97
CA MET A 1 -34.82 -11.29 -4.69
C MET A 1 -34.45 -12.60 -4.03
N THR A 2 -34.36 -13.70 -4.78
CA THR A 2 -33.92 -15.01 -4.25
C THR A 2 -32.50 -14.87 -3.72
N ALA A 3 -32.27 -15.20 -2.45
CA ALA A 3 -30.95 -15.17 -1.83
C ALA A 3 -29.95 -15.94 -2.70
N PRO A 4 -28.71 -15.44 -2.90
CA PRO A 4 -27.71 -16.14 -3.69
C PRO A 4 -27.48 -17.52 -3.09
N LYS A 5 -27.71 -18.58 -3.89
CA LYS A 5 -27.46 -19.96 -3.45
C LYS A 5 -25.95 -20.09 -3.26
N LEU A 6 -25.51 -20.34 -2.02
CA LEU A 6 -24.10 -20.53 -1.71
C LEU A 6 -23.52 -21.72 -2.49
N GLN A 7 -22.26 -21.59 -2.87
CA GLN A 7 -21.49 -22.60 -3.58
C GLN A 7 -21.54 -23.93 -2.83
N GLU A 8 -21.89 -25.01 -3.53
CA GLU A 8 -21.86 -26.35 -2.94
C GLU A 8 -20.39 -26.75 -2.71
N LEU A 9 -20.11 -27.19 -1.49
CA LEU A 9 -18.77 -27.57 -1.05
C LEU A 9 -18.53 -29.06 -1.28
N PRO A 10 -17.31 -29.47 -1.70
CA PRO A 10 -16.98 -30.88 -1.89
C PRO A 10 -17.17 -31.72 -0.63
N VAL A 11 -16.79 -31.17 0.53
CA VAL A 11 -17.05 -31.71 1.87
C VAL A 11 -17.36 -30.56 2.85
N PRO A 12 -18.06 -30.82 3.96
CA PRO A 12 -18.24 -29.84 5.04
C PRO A 12 -16.90 -29.32 5.59
N HIS A 13 -16.88 -28.10 6.13
CA HIS A 13 -15.66 -27.46 6.67
C HIS A 13 -14.89 -28.32 7.69
N ARG A 14 -15.61 -29.05 8.56
CA ARG A 14 -15.02 -29.96 9.56
C ARG A 14 -14.23 -31.12 8.94
N ASP A 15 -14.62 -31.56 7.74
CA ASP A 15 -14.05 -32.72 7.06
C ASP A 15 -12.92 -32.34 6.09
N LEU A 16 -12.68 -31.03 5.90
CA LEU A 16 -11.70 -30.48 4.97
C LEU A 16 -10.27 -31.00 5.24
N VAL A 17 -9.88 -31.14 6.50
CA VAL A 17 -8.56 -31.66 6.87
C VAL A 17 -8.34 -33.07 6.31
N ASN A 18 -9.35 -33.94 6.46
CA ASN A 18 -9.29 -35.32 5.97
C ASN A 18 -9.41 -35.38 4.44
N TYR A 19 -10.20 -34.49 3.84
CA TYR A 19 -10.27 -34.34 2.39
C TYR A 19 -8.93 -33.92 1.78
N ILE A 20 -8.22 -32.96 2.40
CA ILE A 20 -6.87 -32.60 2.00
C ILE A 20 -5.94 -33.82 2.14
N ARG A 21 -5.95 -34.52 3.27
CA ARG A 21 -5.07 -35.68 3.46
C ARG A 21 -5.30 -36.80 2.43
N SER A 22 -6.55 -37.04 2.03
CA SER A 22 -6.93 -38.11 1.08
C SER A 22 -6.64 -37.79 -0.39
N HIS A 23 -6.29 -36.54 -0.72
CA HIS A 23 -6.00 -36.10 -2.10
C HIS A 23 -4.59 -35.49 -2.22
N PRO A 24 -3.51 -36.26 -1.98
CA PRO A 24 -2.13 -35.76 -2.10
C PRO A 24 -1.76 -35.33 -3.52
N GLU A 25 -2.44 -35.86 -4.53
CA GLU A 25 -2.22 -35.58 -5.96
C GLU A 25 -2.74 -34.21 -6.42
N LYS A 26 -3.77 -33.66 -5.74
CA LYS A 26 -4.36 -32.36 -6.09
C LYS A 26 -3.58 -31.21 -5.48
N LYS A 27 -3.42 -30.13 -6.25
CA LYS A 27 -2.84 -28.88 -5.75
C LYS A 27 -3.76 -28.25 -4.71
N MET A 28 -3.17 -27.60 -3.70
CA MET A 28 -3.96 -26.94 -2.64
C MET A 28 -4.85 -25.82 -3.20
N VAL A 29 -4.44 -25.16 -4.28
CA VAL A 29 -5.25 -24.13 -4.96
C VAL A 29 -6.58 -24.72 -5.44
N GLU A 30 -6.54 -25.88 -6.08
CA GLU A 30 -7.72 -26.57 -6.63
C GLU A 30 -8.64 -27.09 -5.53
N ILE A 31 -8.06 -27.63 -4.43
CA ILE A 31 -8.83 -28.09 -3.27
C ILE A 31 -9.60 -26.93 -2.62
N LEU A 32 -8.98 -25.75 -2.53
CA LEU A 32 -9.54 -24.60 -1.82
C LEU A 32 -10.42 -23.70 -2.69
N GLU A 33 -10.37 -23.82 -4.02
CA GLU A 33 -11.14 -22.98 -4.95
C GLU A 33 -12.65 -22.96 -4.63
N PRO A 34 -13.34 -24.10 -4.38
CA PRO A 34 -14.76 -24.09 -4.00
C PRO A 34 -15.03 -23.33 -2.70
N TYR A 35 -14.13 -23.45 -1.72
CA TYR A 35 -14.22 -22.75 -0.43
C TYR A 35 -13.97 -21.24 -0.58
N ARG A 36 -13.05 -20.83 -1.46
CA ARG A 36 -12.84 -19.41 -1.79
C ARG A 36 -14.08 -18.79 -2.42
N LYS A 37 -14.73 -19.50 -3.35
CA LYS A 37 -16.00 -19.06 -3.98
C LYS A 37 -17.13 -18.96 -2.95
N TYR A 38 -17.27 -19.96 -2.08
CA TYR A 38 -18.22 -19.95 -0.96
C TYR A 38 -18.01 -18.74 -0.06
N GLU A 39 -16.78 -18.48 0.37
CA GLU A 39 -16.45 -17.34 1.23
C GLU A 39 -16.69 -15.99 0.53
N ALA A 40 -16.40 -15.88 -0.77
CA ALA A 40 -16.66 -14.66 -1.54
C ALA A 40 -18.16 -14.33 -1.63
N GLN A 41 -19.01 -15.34 -1.82
CA GLN A 41 -20.47 -15.17 -1.76
C GLN A 41 -20.94 -14.86 -0.34
N LEU A 42 -20.34 -15.50 0.67
CA LEU A 42 -20.68 -15.20 2.05
C LEU A 42 -20.37 -13.74 2.41
N ARG A 43 -19.26 -13.18 1.90
CA ARG A 43 -18.95 -11.75 2.03
C ARG A 43 -20.02 -10.86 1.42
N SER A 44 -20.54 -11.21 0.25
CA SER A 44 -21.64 -10.46 -0.36
C SER A 44 -22.91 -10.52 0.48
N VAL A 45 -23.18 -11.65 1.13
CA VAL A 45 -24.34 -11.79 2.03
C VAL A 45 -24.17 -10.95 3.29
N PHE A 46 -23.01 -11.00 3.96
CA PHE A 46 -22.72 -10.10 5.08
C PHE A 46 -22.90 -8.63 4.66
N ALA A 47 -22.47 -8.28 3.44
CA ALA A 47 -22.54 -6.94 2.88
C ALA A 47 -23.94 -6.42 2.56
N GLN A 48 -24.81 -7.28 2.03
CA GLN A 48 -26.10 -6.88 1.47
C GLN A 48 -27.27 -7.18 2.42
N ASP A 49 -27.16 -8.24 3.23
CA ASP A 49 -28.24 -8.72 4.09
C ASP A 49 -27.68 -9.35 5.37
N ARG A 50 -27.35 -8.50 6.36
CA ARG A 50 -26.85 -8.94 7.67
C ARG A 50 -27.88 -9.77 8.46
N GLN A 51 -29.16 -9.66 8.13
CA GLN A 51 -30.24 -10.41 8.80
C GLN A 51 -30.53 -11.76 8.14
N ASN A 52 -29.80 -12.10 7.07
CA ASN A 52 -29.99 -13.35 6.36
C ASN A 52 -29.91 -14.57 7.31
N PRO A 53 -30.87 -15.52 7.26
CA PRO A 53 -30.89 -16.71 8.12
C PRO A 53 -29.63 -17.57 8.01
N VAL A 54 -28.96 -17.55 6.85
CA VAL A 54 -27.69 -18.27 6.63
C VAL A 54 -26.59 -17.78 7.57
N LEU A 55 -26.64 -16.51 7.98
CA LEU A 55 -25.70 -15.90 8.93
C LEU A 55 -26.06 -16.15 10.40
N GLY A 56 -26.99 -17.07 10.67
CA GLY A 56 -27.39 -17.46 12.02
C GLY A 56 -26.37 -18.34 12.74
N ASP A 57 -25.50 -19.05 12.01
CA ASP A 57 -24.41 -19.84 12.57
C ASP A 57 -23.21 -18.95 12.94
N PRO A 58 -22.82 -18.86 14.22
CA PRO A 58 -21.67 -18.08 14.66
C PRO A 58 -20.33 -18.53 14.05
N HIS A 59 -20.24 -19.80 13.65
CA HIS A 59 -19.02 -20.42 13.12
C HIS A 59 -19.11 -20.67 11.60
N ILE A 60 -20.00 -19.97 10.90
CA ILE A 60 -20.12 -20.08 9.45
C ILE A 60 -18.77 -19.83 8.76
N ASN A 61 -18.42 -20.68 7.81
CA ASN A 61 -17.14 -20.68 7.09
C ASN A 61 -15.91 -20.97 7.95
N LEU A 62 -16.08 -21.46 9.18
CA LEU A 62 -14.98 -21.81 10.07
C LEU A 62 -14.89 -23.31 10.28
N LEU A 63 -13.68 -23.77 10.59
CA LEU A 63 -13.45 -25.11 11.11
C LEU A 63 -12.66 -25.05 12.43
N PRO A 64 -12.97 -25.92 13.40
CA PRO A 64 -12.18 -26.06 14.61
C PRO A 64 -10.85 -26.72 14.28
N LEU A 65 -9.74 -26.12 14.73
CA LEU A 65 -8.42 -26.60 14.39
C LEU A 65 -7.96 -27.77 15.27
N PHE A 66 -8.23 -27.70 16.58
CA PHE A 66 -7.83 -28.73 17.52
C PHE A 66 -8.93 -29.79 17.70
N THR A 67 -8.86 -30.82 16.87
CA THR A 67 -9.72 -32.01 16.88
C THR A 67 -8.88 -33.30 16.84
N GLU A 68 -9.51 -34.48 16.78
CA GLU A 68 -8.81 -35.76 16.58
C GLU A 68 -7.99 -35.80 15.27
N ASP A 69 -8.39 -34.97 14.30
CA ASP A 69 -7.77 -34.85 12.98
C ASP A 69 -6.63 -33.82 12.93
N THR A 70 -6.32 -33.12 14.03
CA THR A 70 -5.20 -32.14 14.08
C THR A 70 -3.89 -32.74 13.59
N LYS A 71 -3.64 -34.02 13.92
CA LYS A 71 -2.46 -34.79 13.49
C LYS A 71 -2.31 -34.91 11.96
N ASN A 72 -3.41 -34.74 11.23
CA ASN A 72 -3.47 -34.81 9.77
C ASN A 72 -3.12 -33.46 9.11
N ILE A 73 -2.98 -32.38 9.89
CA ILE A 73 -2.60 -31.05 9.41
C ILE A 73 -1.07 -31.02 9.20
N LYS A 74 -0.67 -31.53 8.04
CA LYS A 74 0.72 -31.72 7.63
C LYS A 74 1.13 -30.72 6.55
N THR A 75 2.40 -30.34 6.56
CA THR A 75 2.99 -29.43 5.58
C THR A 75 3.08 -30.12 4.23
N ARG A 76 2.59 -29.46 3.18
CA ARG A 76 2.81 -29.83 1.78
C ARG A 76 3.89 -28.93 1.21
N ALA A 77 5.14 -29.34 1.37
CA ALA A 77 6.28 -28.52 1.00
C ALA A 77 6.45 -28.47 -0.53
N ARG A 78 6.90 -27.31 -1.03
CA ARG A 78 7.26 -27.13 -2.44
C ARG A 78 8.49 -27.97 -2.81
N VAL A 79 8.47 -28.54 -4.01
CA VAL A 79 9.60 -29.29 -4.57
C VAL A 79 10.29 -28.42 -5.62
N LEU A 80 11.17 -27.52 -5.16
CA LEU A 80 11.83 -26.53 -6.03
C LEU A 80 12.60 -27.16 -7.20
N ALA A 81 13.12 -28.39 -7.06
CA ALA A 81 13.83 -29.07 -8.14
C ALA A 81 12.92 -29.48 -9.31
N ALA A 82 11.63 -29.70 -9.05
CA ALA A 82 10.66 -30.11 -10.07
C ALA A 82 9.91 -28.93 -10.72
N GLU A 83 10.01 -27.74 -10.13
CA GLU A 83 9.33 -26.54 -10.61
C GLU A 83 10.11 -25.85 -11.73
N THR A 84 9.38 -25.35 -12.73
CA THR A 84 9.95 -24.50 -13.79
C THR A 84 10.41 -23.16 -13.22
N GLN A 85 11.33 -22.48 -13.90
CA GLN A 85 11.78 -21.16 -13.47
C GLN A 85 10.63 -20.14 -13.47
N GLU A 86 9.73 -20.24 -14.45
CA GLU A 86 8.53 -19.39 -14.54
C GLU A 86 7.63 -19.53 -13.31
N GLU A 87 7.43 -20.74 -12.81
CA GLU A 87 6.64 -20.97 -11.60
C GLU A 87 7.33 -20.42 -10.35
N LYS A 88 8.66 -20.54 -10.26
CA LYS A 88 9.43 -19.93 -9.16
C LYS A 88 9.35 -18.40 -9.18
N ASP A 89 9.38 -17.81 -10.37
CA ASP A 89 9.35 -16.36 -10.55
C ASP A 89 8.01 -15.75 -10.12
N ARG A 90 6.93 -16.54 -10.02
CA ARG A 90 5.61 -16.12 -9.50
C ARG A 90 5.53 -15.91 -7.99
N TYR A 91 6.54 -16.35 -7.24
CA TYR A 91 6.60 -16.16 -5.80
C TYR A 91 7.31 -14.86 -5.47
N ILE A 92 6.72 -14.07 -4.58
CA ILE A 92 7.28 -12.84 -4.02
C ILE A 92 7.74 -13.16 -2.59
N MET A 93 8.92 -12.66 -2.20
CA MET A 93 9.52 -12.91 -0.89
C MET A 93 9.64 -14.41 -0.60
N ALA A 94 10.21 -15.15 -1.57
CA ALA A 94 10.39 -16.58 -1.45
C ALA A 94 11.22 -16.95 -0.20
N LEU A 95 10.79 -17.98 0.51
CA LEU A 95 11.43 -18.44 1.72
C LEU A 95 12.76 -19.12 1.38
N PRO A 96 13.83 -18.80 2.12
CA PRO A 96 15.07 -19.55 2.05
C PRO A 96 14.87 -20.96 2.62
N ASP A 97 15.70 -21.91 2.20
CA ASP A 97 15.55 -23.33 2.55
C ASP A 97 15.45 -23.59 4.06
N HIS A 98 16.21 -22.85 4.87
CA HIS A 98 16.19 -22.99 6.33
C HIS A 98 14.88 -22.54 7.01
N LYS A 99 14.02 -21.78 6.31
CA LYS A 99 12.69 -21.36 6.78
C LYS A 99 11.54 -22.21 6.22
N ARG A 100 11.82 -23.06 5.21
CA ARG A 100 10.84 -23.99 4.65
C ARG A 100 10.66 -25.17 5.61
N ARG A 101 9.41 -25.48 5.91
CA ARG A 101 9.06 -26.67 6.67
C ARG A 101 9.25 -27.91 5.79
N PRO A 102 9.83 -28.99 6.33
CA PRO A 102 9.93 -30.26 5.61
C PRO A 102 8.56 -30.77 5.19
N ASN A 103 8.49 -31.48 4.07
CA ASN A 103 7.25 -32.14 3.66
C ASN A 103 6.79 -33.13 4.75
N ASP A 104 5.49 -33.20 4.99
CA ASP A 104 4.85 -34.05 6.01
C ASP A 104 5.18 -33.70 7.48
N SER A 105 5.93 -32.62 7.73
CA SER A 105 6.07 -32.09 9.10
C SER A 105 4.76 -31.43 9.56
N PRO A 106 4.49 -31.34 10.87
CA PRO A 106 3.33 -30.58 11.38
C PRO A 106 3.29 -29.17 10.80
N ALA A 107 2.13 -28.74 10.30
CA ALA A 107 1.93 -27.37 9.79
C ALA A 107 1.50 -26.39 10.90
N VAL A 108 0.97 -26.92 12.01
CA VAL A 108 0.55 -26.20 13.21
C VAL A 108 1.05 -26.96 14.46
N VAL A 109 0.98 -26.33 15.63
CA VAL A 109 1.25 -26.98 16.93
C VAL A 109 0.34 -28.19 17.16
N SER A 110 0.82 -29.14 17.96
CA SER A 110 0.23 -30.49 18.05
C SER A 110 -1.10 -30.55 18.79
N GLY A 111 -1.40 -29.57 19.64
CA GLY A 111 -2.64 -29.53 20.41
C GLY A 111 -2.88 -28.21 21.14
N ILE A 112 -4.11 -28.05 21.65
CA ILE A 112 -4.58 -26.81 22.29
C ILE A 112 -3.74 -26.40 23.51
N LYS A 113 -3.24 -27.35 24.31
CA LYS A 113 -2.40 -27.06 25.49
C LYS A 113 -1.06 -26.43 25.10
N GLU A 114 -0.48 -26.89 23.99
CA GLU A 114 0.76 -26.32 23.45
C GLU A 114 0.51 -24.90 22.93
N PHE A 115 -0.59 -24.71 22.19
CA PHE A 115 -1.03 -23.38 21.77
C PHE A 115 -1.24 -22.42 22.94
N GLN A 116 -2.00 -22.82 23.96
CA GLN A 116 -2.27 -21.99 25.14
C GLN A 116 -0.99 -21.64 25.90
N LYS A 117 -0.04 -22.58 26.03
CA LYS A 117 1.29 -22.32 26.59
C LYS A 117 2.02 -21.25 25.78
N ASN A 118 2.03 -21.36 24.45
CA ASN A 118 2.68 -20.39 23.57
C ASN A 118 2.00 -19.02 23.64
N PHE A 119 0.67 -18.99 23.62
CA PHE A 119 -0.15 -17.78 23.73
C PHE A 119 0.08 -17.06 25.04
N ASN A 120 0.13 -17.77 26.17
CA ASN A 120 0.42 -17.19 27.49
C ASN A 120 1.84 -16.63 27.60
N VAL A 121 2.83 -17.23 26.93
CA VAL A 121 4.21 -16.68 26.89
C VAL A 121 4.27 -15.46 25.96
N PHE A 122 3.55 -15.49 24.84
CA PHE A 122 3.46 -14.38 23.90
C PHE A 122 2.83 -13.13 24.53
N SER A 123 1.73 -13.31 25.27
CA SER A 123 1.00 -12.22 25.95
C SER A 123 1.55 -11.86 27.34
N GLU A 124 2.59 -12.56 27.82
CA GLU A 124 3.09 -12.43 29.21
C GLU A 124 1.99 -12.66 30.25
N SER A 125 1.06 -13.58 29.93
CA SER A 125 -0.07 -14.00 30.76
C SER A 125 -1.05 -12.89 31.13
N SER A 126 -1.05 -11.76 30.41
CA SER A 126 -1.95 -10.62 30.65
C SER A 126 -3.43 -10.91 30.43
N LEU A 127 -3.76 -12.05 29.82
CA LEU A 127 -5.13 -12.48 29.48
C LEU A 127 -5.58 -13.73 30.27
N VAL A 128 -4.84 -14.13 31.32
CA VAL A 128 -5.10 -15.38 32.05
C VAL A 128 -6.46 -15.37 32.78
N ASP A 129 -6.86 -14.22 33.32
CA ASP A 129 -8.11 -14.03 34.09
C ASP A 129 -9.25 -13.46 33.23
N MET A 130 -9.11 -13.49 31.90
CA MET A 130 -10.11 -12.92 31.00
C MET A 130 -11.29 -13.87 30.78
N ASN A 131 -12.51 -13.32 30.83
CA ASN A 131 -13.70 -14.00 30.34
C ASN A 131 -13.81 -13.86 28.81
N TRP A 132 -13.75 -14.98 28.10
CA TRP A 132 -13.77 -15.04 26.64
C TRP A 132 -15.16 -15.01 26.00
N ASP A 133 -16.23 -14.94 26.78
CA ASP A 133 -17.58 -14.82 26.23
C ASP A 133 -17.69 -13.53 25.38
N ASN A 134 -18.21 -13.67 24.15
CA ASN A 134 -18.41 -12.58 23.18
C ASN A 134 -17.13 -11.82 22.75
N VAL A 135 -15.95 -12.37 23.03
CA VAL A 135 -14.66 -11.81 22.60
C VAL A 135 -13.74 -12.90 22.05
N VAL A 136 -13.01 -12.59 20.97
CA VAL A 136 -11.96 -13.47 20.45
C VAL A 136 -10.67 -12.72 20.25
N ALA A 137 -9.53 -13.38 20.46
CA ALA A 137 -8.26 -12.92 19.93
C ALA A 137 -8.14 -13.40 18.48
N ALA A 138 -7.70 -12.57 17.54
CA ALA A 138 -7.59 -12.99 16.14
C ALA A 138 -6.38 -12.37 15.43
N GLY A 139 -6.08 -12.89 14.25
CA GLY A 139 -5.01 -12.38 13.42
C GLY A 139 -3.63 -12.76 13.95
N SER A 140 -2.70 -11.81 13.96
CA SER A 140 -1.28 -12.07 14.14
C SER A 140 -0.92 -12.81 15.43
N SER A 141 -1.59 -12.47 16.54
CA SER A 141 -1.34 -13.03 17.86
C SER A 141 -1.63 -14.54 17.94
N VAL A 142 -2.72 -14.97 17.30
CA VAL A 142 -3.13 -16.38 17.23
C VAL A 142 -2.20 -17.16 16.32
N ILE A 143 -1.89 -16.64 15.13
CA ILE A 143 -1.08 -17.40 14.15
C ILE A 143 0.34 -17.59 14.63
N ASN A 144 0.95 -16.54 15.19
CA ASN A 144 2.32 -16.63 15.69
C ASN A 144 2.50 -17.72 16.74
N THR A 145 1.46 -17.96 17.53
CA THR A 145 1.46 -18.94 18.63
C THR A 145 0.97 -20.32 18.18
N LEU A 146 0.34 -20.38 17.01
CA LEU A 146 -0.13 -21.59 16.34
C LEU A 146 0.94 -22.27 15.47
N LEU A 147 1.88 -21.51 14.93
CA LEU A 147 2.96 -22.06 14.10
C LEU A 147 3.94 -22.92 14.93
N PRO A 148 4.49 -24.01 14.34
CA PRO A 148 5.51 -24.80 15.01
C PRO A 148 6.74 -23.97 15.38
N VAL A 149 7.15 -24.05 16.64
CA VAL A 149 8.33 -23.34 17.16
C VAL A 149 9.58 -24.14 16.80
N PRO A 150 10.67 -23.50 16.32
CA PRO A 150 11.93 -24.19 16.08
C PRO A 150 12.44 -24.94 17.32
N PRO A 151 13.00 -26.15 17.19
CA PRO A 151 13.42 -26.97 18.34
C PRO A 151 14.37 -26.26 19.31
N GLU A 152 15.23 -25.38 18.79
CA GLU A 152 16.16 -24.55 19.58
C GLU A 152 15.47 -23.62 20.59
N PHE A 153 14.25 -23.15 20.26
CA PHE A 153 13.47 -22.25 21.12
C PHE A 153 12.41 -22.97 21.95
N ASN A 154 12.03 -24.21 21.58
CA ASN A 154 11.03 -25.01 22.31
C ASN A 154 11.63 -25.84 23.46
N THR A 155 12.65 -25.32 24.14
CA THR A 155 13.34 -26.01 25.25
C THR A 155 12.89 -25.53 26.63
N SER A 156 12.74 -24.23 26.81
CA SER A 156 12.37 -23.61 28.09
C SER A 156 11.48 -22.40 27.87
N LYS A 157 10.72 -21.99 28.90
CA LYS A 157 9.91 -20.76 28.83
C LYS A 157 10.76 -19.53 28.51
N ARG A 158 12.01 -19.47 28.99
CA ARG A 158 12.95 -18.38 28.71
C ARG A 158 13.32 -18.31 27.23
N LYS A 159 13.61 -19.45 26.60
CA LYS A 159 13.95 -19.53 25.18
C LYS A 159 12.74 -19.25 24.28
N LEU A 160 11.55 -19.70 24.68
CA LEU A 160 10.31 -19.38 23.98
C LEU A 160 9.99 -17.88 24.06
N ARG A 161 10.25 -17.25 25.22
CA ARG A 161 10.13 -15.82 25.41
C ARG A 161 11.12 -15.03 24.54
N GLU A 162 12.39 -15.45 24.49
CA GLU A 162 13.41 -14.91 23.57
C GLU A 162 12.92 -14.97 22.11
N TYR A 163 12.36 -16.11 21.70
CA TYR A 163 11.82 -16.28 20.36
C TYR A 163 10.72 -15.26 20.03
N TYR A 164 9.68 -15.16 20.84
CA TYR A 164 8.56 -14.26 20.53
C TYR A 164 8.86 -12.77 20.73
N HIS A 165 9.60 -12.41 21.77
CA HIS A 165 9.81 -11.01 22.18
C HIS A 165 11.04 -10.35 21.57
N GLU A 166 11.98 -11.12 21.04
CA GLU A 166 13.23 -10.58 20.48
C GLU A 166 13.45 -10.95 19.01
N LYS A 167 12.95 -12.10 18.54
CA LYS A 167 13.31 -12.63 17.20
C LYS A 167 12.17 -12.70 16.19
N PHE A 168 11.06 -13.32 16.57
CA PHE A 168 10.01 -13.72 15.62
C PHE A 168 8.97 -12.62 15.37
N CYS A 169 8.47 -11.99 16.43
CA CYS A 169 7.42 -10.97 16.33
C CYS A 169 7.54 -9.93 17.45
N PRO A 170 8.65 -9.18 17.52
CA PRO A 170 8.94 -8.29 18.63
C PRO A 170 8.01 -7.08 18.70
N ALA A 171 7.37 -6.64 17.61
CA ALA A 171 6.48 -5.47 17.62
C ALA A 171 4.97 -5.83 17.58
N SER A 172 4.63 -7.12 17.61
CA SER A 172 3.23 -7.59 17.50
C SER A 172 2.41 -7.29 18.75
N ASP A 173 1.19 -6.81 18.54
CA ASP A 173 0.15 -6.61 19.55
C ASP A 173 -0.78 -7.83 19.64
N VAL A 174 -1.71 -7.82 20.61
CA VAL A 174 -2.81 -8.78 20.74
C VAL A 174 -4.12 -8.10 20.34
N ASP A 175 -4.65 -8.45 19.17
CA ASP A 175 -5.91 -7.91 18.67
C ASP A 175 -7.12 -8.69 19.21
N LEU A 176 -8.03 -8.00 19.89
CA LEU A 176 -9.30 -8.51 20.40
C LEU A 176 -10.47 -7.95 19.60
N PHE A 177 -11.43 -8.82 19.31
CA PHE A 177 -12.62 -8.52 18.52
C PHE A 177 -13.86 -8.91 19.32
N LEU A 178 -14.84 -7.99 19.38
CA LEU A 178 -16.11 -8.19 20.07
C LEU A 178 -17.19 -8.62 19.08
N TYR A 179 -18.03 -9.58 19.47
CA TYR A 179 -19.10 -10.07 18.61
C TYR A 179 -20.39 -10.38 19.39
N GLY A 180 -21.54 -10.19 18.73
CA GLY A 180 -22.85 -10.52 19.28
C GLY A 180 -23.28 -9.67 20.48
N LEU A 181 -22.78 -8.43 20.57
CA LEU A 181 -23.09 -7.48 21.64
C LEU A 181 -23.79 -6.23 21.09
N THR A 182 -24.52 -5.52 21.95
CA THR A 182 -24.92 -4.13 21.69
C THR A 182 -23.77 -3.15 21.96
N HIS A 183 -23.98 -1.85 21.71
CA HIS A 183 -22.94 -0.84 21.93
C HIS A 183 -22.67 -0.67 23.43
N GLU A 184 -23.73 -0.67 24.23
CA GLU A 184 -23.67 -0.55 25.68
C GLU A 184 -23.00 -1.77 26.31
N GLU A 185 -23.39 -2.97 25.86
CA GLU A 185 -22.78 -4.23 26.31
C GLU A 185 -21.30 -4.31 25.92
N ALA A 186 -20.94 -3.84 24.71
CA ALA A 186 -19.56 -3.80 24.27
C ALA A 186 -18.70 -2.88 25.16
N ILE A 187 -19.23 -1.73 25.61
CA ILE A 187 -18.51 -0.84 26.54
C ILE A 187 -18.30 -1.53 27.89
N GLU A 188 -19.32 -2.18 28.44
CA GLU A 188 -19.19 -2.93 29.69
C GLU A 188 -18.19 -4.08 29.54
N LYS A 189 -18.19 -4.76 28.39
CA LYS A 189 -17.21 -5.81 28.08
C LYS A 189 -15.77 -5.26 28.04
N ILE A 190 -15.56 -4.07 27.48
CA ILE A 190 -14.23 -3.42 27.46
C ILE A 190 -13.78 -3.06 28.88
N LYS A 191 -14.69 -2.61 29.75
CA LYS A 191 -14.39 -2.35 31.17
C LYS A 191 -14.01 -3.64 31.92
N GLU A 192 -14.73 -4.73 31.66
CA GLU A 192 -14.41 -6.06 32.20
C GLU A 192 -13.01 -6.50 31.75
N ILE A 193 -12.69 -6.39 30.45
CA ILE A 193 -11.37 -6.73 29.91
C ILE A 193 -10.26 -5.90 30.58
N GLU A 194 -10.45 -4.58 30.73
CA GLU A 194 -9.47 -3.74 31.44
C GLU A 194 -9.24 -4.19 32.88
N ALA A 195 -10.31 -4.52 33.60
CA ALA A 195 -10.23 -5.01 34.97
C ALA A 195 -9.45 -6.33 35.04
N SER A 196 -9.81 -7.32 34.23
CA SER A 196 -9.11 -8.62 34.16
C SER A 196 -7.62 -8.45 33.84
N VAL A 197 -7.26 -7.60 32.89
CA VAL A 197 -5.86 -7.37 32.52
C VAL A 197 -5.09 -6.72 33.67
N ARG A 198 -5.70 -5.76 34.36
CA ARG A 198 -5.10 -5.09 35.53
C ARG A 198 -4.91 -6.02 36.71
N ASP A 199 -5.82 -6.96 36.92
CA ASP A 199 -5.71 -7.93 38.01
C ASP A 199 -4.66 -9.01 37.69
N ALA A 200 -4.50 -9.36 36.42
CA ALA A 200 -3.50 -10.33 35.95
C ALA A 200 -2.05 -9.80 36.00
N ILE A 201 -1.84 -8.49 35.89
CA ILE A 201 -0.49 -7.90 35.82
C ILE A 201 -0.20 -6.95 37.00
N LEU A 202 1.00 -7.06 37.57
CA LEU A 202 1.41 -6.24 38.72
C LEU A 202 1.81 -4.81 38.33
N THR A 203 2.11 -4.57 37.06
CA THR A 203 2.60 -3.28 36.56
C THR A 203 1.45 -2.34 36.22
N GLU A 204 1.71 -1.03 36.29
CA GLU A 204 0.73 -0.02 35.91
C GLU A 204 0.24 -0.21 34.46
N VAL A 205 -1.06 -0.04 34.26
CA VAL A 205 -1.75 -0.11 32.97
C VAL A 205 -2.32 1.26 32.65
N THR A 206 -2.22 1.66 31.38
CA THR A 206 -2.94 2.81 30.83
C THR A 206 -3.74 2.37 29.62
N VAL A 207 -4.87 3.03 29.39
CA VAL A 207 -5.73 2.79 28.23
C VAL A 207 -5.62 3.98 27.29
N VAL A 208 -5.39 3.71 26.01
CA VAL A 208 -5.31 4.74 24.96
C VAL A 208 -6.38 4.46 23.91
N ARG A 209 -7.33 5.39 23.76
CA ARG A 209 -8.33 5.35 22.68
C ARG A 209 -7.81 6.14 21.49
N THR A 210 -7.83 5.47 20.34
CA THR A 210 -7.62 6.05 19.01
C THR A 210 -8.93 5.93 18.21
N LYS A 211 -8.95 6.39 16.95
CA LYS A 211 -10.16 6.39 16.12
C LYS A 211 -10.83 5.02 15.99
N TYR A 212 -10.04 3.97 15.77
CA TYR A 212 -10.53 2.64 15.42
C TYR A 212 -10.27 1.57 16.49
N ALA A 213 -9.54 1.91 17.55
CA ALA A 213 -9.16 0.94 18.58
C ALA A 213 -8.96 1.57 19.96
N ILE A 214 -9.24 0.78 21.00
CA ILE A 214 -8.82 1.02 22.37
C ILE A 214 -7.64 0.10 22.67
N THR A 215 -6.49 0.68 23.01
CA THR A 215 -5.27 -0.05 23.33
C THR A 215 -5.00 -0.03 24.82
N ILE A 216 -5.00 -1.19 25.46
CA ILE A 216 -4.56 -1.37 26.84
C ILE A 216 -3.05 -1.62 26.80
N ALA A 217 -2.28 -0.68 27.36
CA ALA A 217 -0.83 -0.67 27.31
C ALA A 217 -0.21 -0.79 28.72
N SER A 218 0.85 -1.57 28.83
CA SER A 218 1.65 -1.70 30.07
C SER A 218 3.14 -1.66 29.77
N GLN A 219 3.95 -2.00 30.77
CA GLN A 219 5.40 -2.03 30.67
C GLN A 219 5.87 -3.20 29.81
N TYR A 220 6.86 -2.97 28.94
CA TYR A 220 7.56 -4.04 28.23
C TYR A 220 8.09 -5.10 29.21
N PRO A 221 7.93 -6.41 28.94
CA PRO A 221 7.53 -7.05 27.67
C PRO A 221 6.02 -7.31 27.49
N THR A 222 5.16 -6.83 28.39
CA THR A 222 3.72 -7.10 28.28
C THR A 222 3.18 -6.48 27.01
N ARG A 223 2.56 -7.31 26.15
CA ARG A 223 2.04 -6.87 24.85
C ARG A 223 0.90 -5.90 25.04
N HIS A 224 0.81 -4.93 24.13
CA HIS A 224 -0.38 -4.10 24.05
C HIS A 224 -1.55 -4.96 23.58
N ILE A 225 -2.69 -4.77 24.22
CA ILE A 225 -3.95 -5.43 23.87
C ILE A 225 -4.80 -4.40 23.15
N GLN A 226 -5.10 -4.63 21.88
CA GLN A 226 -5.87 -3.73 21.04
C GLN A 226 -7.28 -4.27 20.85
N ILE A 227 -8.27 -3.55 21.35
CA ILE A 227 -9.68 -3.85 21.16
C ILE A 227 -10.18 -3.02 19.99
N VAL A 228 -10.59 -3.68 18.91
CA VAL A 228 -11.10 -3.01 17.70
C VAL A 228 -12.50 -2.43 17.99
N LEU A 229 -12.71 -1.15 17.69
CA LEU A 229 -13.98 -0.43 17.89
C LEU A 229 -15.02 -0.75 16.81
N ARG A 230 -15.28 -2.04 16.63
CA ARG A 230 -16.30 -2.59 15.72
C ARG A 230 -16.94 -3.80 16.36
N VAL A 231 -18.27 -3.85 16.34
CA VAL A 231 -19.02 -4.99 16.86
C VAL A 231 -19.49 -5.87 15.71
N TYR A 232 -19.02 -7.11 15.70
CA TYR A 232 -19.35 -8.10 14.68
C TYR A 232 -20.57 -8.92 15.09
N LYS A 233 -21.25 -9.55 14.14
CA LYS A 233 -22.34 -10.48 14.41
C LYS A 233 -21.80 -11.81 14.92
N SER A 234 -20.69 -12.28 14.35
CA SER A 234 -20.11 -13.58 14.68
C SER A 234 -18.60 -13.64 14.41
N VAL A 235 -17.95 -14.70 14.90
CA VAL A 235 -16.54 -15.01 14.61
C VAL A 235 -16.34 -15.24 13.10
N GLY A 236 -17.33 -15.83 12.43
CA GLY A 236 -17.33 -16.00 10.97
C GLY A 236 -17.23 -14.66 10.23
N GLU A 237 -17.94 -13.61 10.68
CA GLU A 237 -17.85 -12.27 10.08
C GLU A 237 -16.45 -11.67 10.25
N ILE A 238 -15.87 -11.80 11.45
CA ILE A 238 -14.52 -11.28 11.76
C ILE A 238 -13.49 -11.86 10.80
N LEU A 239 -13.39 -13.19 10.71
CA LEU A 239 -12.35 -13.86 9.94
C LEU A 239 -12.58 -13.80 8.43
N THR A 240 -13.84 -13.76 7.99
CA THR A 240 -14.19 -13.58 6.59
C THR A 240 -13.81 -12.19 6.08
N GLY A 241 -13.78 -11.19 6.97
CA GLY A 241 -13.31 -9.82 6.70
C GLY A 241 -11.79 -9.67 6.56
N PHE A 242 -10.99 -10.70 6.84
CA PHE A 242 -9.54 -10.61 6.72
C PHE A 242 -9.07 -10.76 5.28
N ASP A 243 -8.14 -9.87 4.92
CA ASP A 243 -7.51 -9.73 3.61
C ASP A 243 -6.41 -10.78 3.34
N ILE A 244 -5.60 -11.13 4.35
CA ILE A 244 -4.52 -12.12 4.23
C ILE A 244 -5.03 -13.53 4.55
N ASP A 245 -4.66 -14.52 3.73
CA ASP A 245 -5.04 -15.94 3.94
C ASP A 245 -4.59 -16.46 5.32
N ALA A 246 -3.29 -16.36 5.64
CA ALA A 246 -2.75 -16.81 6.93
C ALA A 246 -3.40 -16.13 8.13
N ALA A 247 -3.90 -14.89 7.98
CA ALA A 247 -4.49 -14.10 9.07
C ALA A 247 -5.75 -14.75 9.67
N GLY A 248 -6.43 -15.63 8.92
CA GLY A 248 -7.76 -16.15 9.22
C GLY A 248 -7.84 -17.17 10.36
N GLY A 249 -7.34 -16.83 11.56
CA GLY A 249 -7.47 -17.62 12.78
C GLY A 249 -7.95 -16.77 13.97
N ALA A 250 -8.83 -17.35 14.80
CA ALA A 250 -9.35 -16.75 16.02
C ALA A 250 -9.33 -17.73 17.19
N TYR A 251 -9.06 -17.25 18.40
CA TYR A 251 -9.10 -18.00 19.65
C TYR A 251 -10.18 -17.45 20.57
N ASP A 252 -11.06 -18.33 21.05
CA ASP A 252 -12.23 -18.01 21.89
C ASP A 252 -12.03 -18.39 23.38
N GLY A 253 -10.78 -18.61 23.81
CA GLY A 253 -10.48 -19.10 25.16
C GLY A 253 -10.53 -20.62 25.33
N LYS A 254 -11.10 -21.35 24.37
CA LYS A 254 -11.27 -22.82 24.43
C LYS A 254 -10.74 -23.53 23.19
N GLN A 255 -10.98 -22.97 22.01
CA GLN A 255 -10.68 -23.52 20.69
C GLN A 255 -10.10 -22.43 19.79
N VAL A 256 -9.28 -22.86 18.82
CA VAL A 256 -8.86 -22.04 17.69
C VAL A 256 -9.70 -22.38 16.47
N TRP A 257 -10.38 -21.39 15.94
CA TRP A 257 -11.18 -21.45 14.72
C TRP A 257 -10.40 -20.85 13.56
N VAL A 258 -10.42 -21.51 12.40
CA VAL A 258 -9.70 -21.04 11.21
C VAL A 258 -10.59 -21.08 9.98
N THR A 259 -10.30 -20.22 9.00
CA THR A 259 -10.92 -20.30 7.68
C THR A 259 -10.24 -21.38 6.83
N PRO A 260 -10.92 -21.95 5.81
CA PRO A 260 -10.31 -22.85 4.84
C PRO A 260 -9.05 -22.29 4.18
N ARG A 261 -9.04 -20.98 3.86
CA ARG A 261 -7.87 -20.29 3.28
C ARG A 261 -6.69 -20.27 4.24
N ALA A 262 -6.93 -19.97 5.52
CA ALA A 262 -5.89 -19.96 6.54
C ALA A 262 -5.27 -21.35 6.72
N LEU A 263 -6.11 -22.40 6.80
CA LEU A 263 -5.63 -23.79 6.81
C LEU A 263 -4.75 -24.09 5.59
N GLY A 264 -5.18 -23.65 4.40
CA GLY A 264 -4.41 -23.74 3.17
C GLY A 264 -3.02 -23.13 3.28
N SER A 265 -2.95 -21.89 3.74
CA SER A 265 -1.70 -21.15 3.93
C SER A 265 -0.79 -21.81 4.97
N PHE A 266 -1.35 -22.34 6.07
CA PHE A 266 -0.58 -23.10 7.06
C PHE A 266 0.02 -24.38 6.47
N ILE A 267 -0.72 -25.08 5.61
CA ILE A 267 -0.23 -26.32 4.99
C ILE A 267 0.87 -26.04 3.96
N THR A 268 0.78 -24.97 3.19
CA THR A 268 1.71 -24.68 2.07
C THR A 268 2.83 -23.70 2.42
N GLN A 269 2.71 -22.93 3.50
CA GLN A 269 3.50 -21.71 3.76
C GLN A 269 3.30 -20.64 2.68
N VAL A 270 2.09 -20.49 2.12
CA VAL A 270 1.84 -19.54 1.02
C VAL A 270 0.58 -18.71 1.28
N ASN A 271 0.73 -17.39 1.21
CA ASN A 271 -0.38 -16.44 1.06
C ASN A 271 -0.60 -16.16 -0.42
N GLN A 272 -1.82 -16.40 -0.92
CA GLN A 272 -2.16 -16.06 -2.30
C GLN A 272 -2.65 -14.62 -2.38
N ILE A 273 -2.20 -13.89 -3.39
CA ILE A 273 -2.70 -12.55 -3.66
C ILE A 273 -4.15 -12.66 -4.15
N ASP A 274 -5.06 -11.96 -3.46
CA ASP A 274 -6.47 -11.85 -3.79
C ASP A 274 -6.87 -10.37 -3.73
N LEU A 275 -6.89 -9.73 -4.90
CA LEU A 275 -7.15 -8.28 -5.02
C LEU A 275 -8.57 -7.90 -4.58
N THR A 276 -9.52 -8.84 -4.59
CA THR A 276 -10.90 -8.62 -4.11
C THR A 276 -10.99 -8.39 -2.59
N ARG A 277 -9.89 -8.60 -1.87
CA ARG A 277 -9.80 -8.38 -0.41
C ARG A 277 -8.77 -7.32 -0.05
N ARG A 278 -8.19 -6.63 -1.03
CA ARG A 278 -7.12 -5.68 -0.80
C ARG A 278 -7.58 -4.59 0.17
N SER A 279 -6.96 -4.54 1.34
CA SER A 279 -7.11 -3.48 2.32
C SER A 279 -6.07 -2.37 2.06
N PRO A 280 -6.20 -1.17 2.65
CA PRO A 280 -5.19 -0.11 2.50
C PRO A 280 -3.79 -0.54 2.96
N SER A 281 -3.70 -1.51 3.88
CA SER A 281 -2.44 -2.02 4.44
C SER A 281 -2.01 -3.38 3.89
N TYR A 282 -2.63 -3.82 2.80
CA TYR A 282 -2.49 -5.19 2.30
C TYR A 282 -1.03 -5.57 2.00
N GLU A 283 -0.29 -4.69 1.33
CA GLU A 283 1.10 -4.89 0.93
C GLU A 283 2.03 -5.00 2.14
N ASN A 284 1.88 -4.11 3.12
CA ASN A 284 2.66 -4.17 4.36
C ASN A 284 2.32 -5.42 5.16
N ARG A 285 1.04 -5.81 5.22
CA ARG A 285 0.62 -7.04 5.89
C ARG A 285 1.18 -8.28 5.20
N LEU A 286 1.19 -8.34 3.87
CA LEU A 286 1.86 -9.42 3.14
C LEU A 286 3.36 -9.50 3.49
N SER A 287 4.06 -8.36 3.53
CA SER A 287 5.46 -8.28 3.99
C SER A 287 5.65 -8.79 5.42
N LYS A 288 4.82 -8.33 6.36
CA LYS A 288 4.78 -8.79 7.75
C LYS A 288 4.64 -10.30 7.86
N TYR A 289 3.74 -10.90 7.09
CA TYR A 289 3.57 -12.37 7.08
C TYR A 289 4.72 -13.11 6.39
N SER A 290 5.46 -12.46 5.49
CA SER A 290 6.71 -13.03 4.94
C SER A 290 7.78 -13.25 6.00
N HIS A 291 7.89 -12.32 6.95
CA HIS A 291 8.77 -12.45 8.11
C HIS A 291 8.31 -13.56 9.08
N ARG A 292 7.06 -14.03 8.94
CA ARG A 292 6.43 -15.09 9.74
C ARG A 292 6.41 -16.45 9.02
N ASN A 293 7.35 -16.64 8.09
CA ASN A 293 7.56 -17.88 7.34
C ASN A 293 6.41 -18.23 6.36
N PHE A 294 5.84 -17.22 5.68
CA PHE A 294 4.90 -17.41 4.58
C PHE A 294 5.40 -16.73 3.29
N GLU A 295 5.50 -17.47 2.20
CA GLU A 295 5.73 -16.88 0.88
C GLU A 295 4.47 -16.20 0.36
N ILE A 296 4.64 -15.29 -0.60
CA ILE A 296 3.53 -14.67 -1.30
C ILE A 296 3.49 -15.25 -2.71
N TYR A 297 2.31 -15.64 -3.20
CA TYR A 297 2.14 -16.19 -4.54
C TYR A 297 1.15 -15.35 -5.34
N TRP A 298 1.55 -14.96 -6.56
CA TRP A 298 0.68 -14.28 -7.50
C TRP A 298 0.87 -14.87 -8.91
N PRO A 299 -0.16 -15.53 -9.48
CA PRO A 299 -0.02 -16.27 -10.73
C PRO A 299 0.30 -15.40 -11.95
N GLU A 300 -0.09 -14.13 -11.92
CA GLU A 300 0.08 -13.17 -13.02
C GLU A 300 1.39 -12.38 -12.96
N LEU A 301 2.27 -12.69 -12.00
CA LEU A 301 3.55 -12.01 -11.86
C LEU A 301 4.49 -12.29 -13.04
N ASP A 302 4.79 -11.25 -13.81
CA ASP A 302 5.86 -11.24 -14.81
C ASP A 302 7.06 -10.40 -14.34
N ARG A 303 8.14 -11.08 -13.94
CA ARG A 303 9.37 -10.40 -13.48
C ARG A 303 10.13 -9.68 -14.60
N LYS A 304 9.92 -10.04 -15.88
CA LYS A 304 10.63 -9.44 -17.02
C LYS A 304 10.12 -8.02 -17.32
N ARG A 305 8.89 -7.73 -16.92
CA ARG A 305 8.24 -6.42 -17.11
C ARG A 305 8.51 -5.43 -15.98
N ILE A 306 9.23 -5.81 -14.93
CA ILE A 306 9.46 -4.95 -13.75
C ILE A 306 10.30 -3.73 -14.15
N ASP A 307 9.82 -2.53 -13.81
CA ASP A 307 10.56 -1.28 -14.00
C ASP A 307 11.72 -1.18 -12.99
N PRO A 308 12.99 -1.12 -13.44
CA PRO A 308 14.13 -0.99 -12.53
C PRO A 308 14.12 0.28 -11.67
N THR A 309 13.37 1.32 -12.03
CA THR A 309 13.30 2.57 -11.26
C THR A 309 12.50 2.48 -9.98
N ILE A 310 11.68 1.44 -9.80
CA ILE A 310 10.83 1.31 -8.60
C ILE A 310 11.66 1.38 -7.31
N PHE A 311 12.89 0.85 -7.34
CA PHE A 311 13.81 0.84 -6.20
C PHE A 311 14.41 2.21 -5.87
N GLU A 312 14.29 3.19 -6.76
CA GLU A 312 14.79 4.56 -6.56
C GLU A 312 13.67 5.54 -6.18
N ARG A 313 12.40 5.13 -6.26
CA ARG A 313 11.25 5.97 -5.90
C ARG A 313 11.15 6.12 -4.38
N SER A 314 10.49 7.18 -3.93
CA SER A 314 10.14 7.32 -2.51
C SER A 314 9.19 6.19 -2.11
N PHE A 315 9.55 5.45 -1.07
CA PHE A 315 8.76 4.32 -0.59
C PHE A 315 7.34 4.72 -0.18
N GLN A 316 7.19 5.92 0.39
CA GLN A 316 5.89 6.48 0.77
C GLN A 316 4.95 6.64 -0.43
N ARG A 317 5.51 6.83 -1.64
CA ARG A 317 4.74 7.04 -2.87
C ARG A 317 4.63 5.78 -3.73
N THR A 318 5.20 4.65 -3.27
CA THR A 318 5.08 3.37 -3.98
C THR A 318 3.90 2.57 -3.43
N LEU A 319 3.01 2.16 -4.33
CA LEU A 319 1.79 1.39 -4.03
C LEU A 319 1.76 0.08 -4.82
N GLY A 320 0.87 -0.82 -4.42
CA GLY A 320 0.60 -2.05 -5.15
C GLY A 320 1.78 -3.01 -5.23
N LEU A 321 1.91 -3.68 -6.37
CA LEU A 321 3.00 -4.62 -6.65
C LEU A 321 4.38 -3.95 -6.51
N ALA A 322 4.51 -2.67 -6.87
CA ALA A 322 5.79 -1.96 -6.79
C ALA A 322 6.27 -1.88 -5.35
N ARG A 323 5.37 -1.61 -4.41
CA ARG A 323 5.67 -1.58 -2.97
C ARG A 323 6.15 -2.94 -2.48
N LEU A 324 5.46 -4.02 -2.85
CA LEU A 324 5.86 -5.39 -2.50
C LEU A 324 7.24 -5.76 -3.03
N LEU A 325 7.52 -5.45 -4.30
CA LEU A 325 8.83 -5.73 -4.90
C LEU A 325 9.95 -4.92 -4.26
N VAL A 326 9.67 -3.67 -3.85
CA VAL A 326 10.61 -2.87 -3.07
C VAL A 326 10.86 -3.52 -1.71
N LEU A 327 9.82 -3.99 -1.01
CA LEU A 327 9.98 -4.69 0.28
C LEU A 327 10.71 -6.03 0.13
N GLU A 328 10.53 -6.75 -0.99
CA GLU A 328 11.25 -7.99 -1.29
C GLU A 328 12.76 -7.75 -1.39
N ARG A 329 13.17 -6.70 -2.11
CA ARG A 329 14.60 -6.42 -2.37
C ARG A 329 15.26 -5.57 -1.27
N LEU A 330 14.51 -4.62 -0.72
CA LEU A 330 14.99 -3.60 0.23
C LEU A 330 14.04 -3.57 1.45
N PRO A 331 14.10 -4.60 2.31
CA PRO A 331 13.09 -4.83 3.35
C PRO A 331 13.08 -3.76 4.46
N THR A 332 14.25 -3.28 4.87
CA THR A 332 14.35 -2.31 5.98
C THR A 332 14.53 -0.89 5.48
N GLN A 333 14.14 0.10 6.30
CA GLN A 333 14.40 1.52 6.01
C GLN A 333 15.90 1.80 5.81
N SER A 334 16.77 1.26 6.67
CA SER A 334 18.21 1.47 6.57
C SER A 334 18.79 0.95 5.25
N VAL A 335 18.31 -0.22 4.77
CA VAL A 335 18.73 -0.79 3.48
C VAL A 335 18.26 0.08 2.32
N ARG A 336 17.01 0.58 2.37
CA ARG A 336 16.48 1.51 1.36
C ARG A 336 17.28 2.82 1.31
N GLU A 337 17.59 3.41 2.46
CA GLU A 337 18.38 4.63 2.55
C GLU A 337 19.81 4.43 2.01
N THR A 338 20.47 3.35 2.41
CA THR A 338 21.81 2.97 1.93
C THR A 338 21.82 2.78 0.41
N TYR A 339 20.79 2.11 -0.12
CA TYR A 339 20.63 1.92 -1.56
C TYR A 339 20.49 3.26 -2.29
N LEU A 340 19.63 4.16 -1.80
CA LEU A 340 19.44 5.48 -2.38
C LEU A 340 20.72 6.33 -2.31
N ASP A 341 21.50 6.25 -1.22
CA ASP A 341 22.75 6.99 -1.08
C ASP A 341 23.81 6.52 -2.06
N LYS A 342 23.96 5.21 -2.23
CA LYS A 342 24.85 4.65 -3.25
C LYS A 342 24.47 5.12 -4.66
N ARG A 343 23.17 5.12 -4.99
CA ARG A 343 22.68 5.63 -6.28
C ARG A 343 22.86 7.14 -6.46
N ARG A 344 22.87 7.92 -5.37
CA ARG A 344 23.20 9.35 -5.40
C ARG A 344 24.69 9.57 -5.65
N GLU A 345 25.55 8.82 -4.96
CA GLU A 345 27.00 8.86 -5.12
C GLU A 345 27.42 8.51 -6.56
N GLU A 346 26.88 7.41 -7.11
CA GLU A 346 27.11 7.00 -8.51
C GLU A 346 26.69 8.09 -9.53
N ARG A 347 25.79 9.00 -9.15
CA ARG A 347 25.31 10.12 -9.98
C ARG A 347 25.99 11.45 -9.65
N GLY A 348 26.99 11.46 -8.77
CA GLY A 348 27.68 12.66 -8.30
C GLY A 348 26.77 13.64 -7.55
N ARG A 349 25.69 13.14 -6.91
CA ARG A 349 24.79 13.97 -6.10
C ARG A 349 25.32 14.03 -4.66
N PRO A 350 25.20 15.19 -3.99
CA PRO A 350 25.62 15.31 -2.59
C PRO A 350 24.79 14.39 -1.68
N THR A 351 25.41 14.00 -0.56
CA THR A 351 24.74 13.27 0.52
C THR A 351 23.59 14.11 1.07
N VAL A 352 22.51 13.43 1.46
CA VAL A 352 21.39 14.10 2.12
C VAL A 352 21.43 13.81 3.60
N ASN A 353 21.35 14.87 4.40
CA ASN A 353 21.15 14.74 5.82
C ASN A 353 19.70 14.29 6.07
N ARG A 354 19.51 13.01 6.41
CA ARG A 354 18.20 12.42 6.75
C ARG A 354 17.97 12.36 8.27
N PHE A 355 18.48 13.34 9.01
CA PHE A 355 18.18 13.42 10.45
C PHE A 355 16.66 13.50 10.65
N ASN A 356 16.08 12.46 11.25
CA ASN A 356 14.68 12.44 11.62
C ASN A 356 14.55 12.71 13.14
N PRO A 357 14.30 13.96 13.56
CA PRO A 357 14.16 14.31 14.97
C PRO A 357 12.95 13.64 15.65
N HIS A 358 12.04 13.05 14.87
CA HIS A 358 10.76 12.52 15.36
C HIS A 358 10.79 11.02 15.68
N ARG A 359 11.94 10.35 15.55
CA ARG A 359 12.08 8.94 15.92
C ARG A 359 12.10 8.81 17.45
N LEU A 360 11.19 7.99 18.00
CA LEU A 360 11.12 7.81 19.44
C LEU A 360 12.22 6.83 19.86
N ASN A 361 13.26 7.33 20.54
CA ASN A 361 14.37 6.49 20.96
C ASN A 361 13.89 5.27 21.77
N GLY A 362 14.23 4.07 21.28
CA GLY A 362 13.87 2.78 21.87
C GLY A 362 12.45 2.28 21.59
N ASN A 363 11.72 2.89 20.65
CA ASN A 363 10.44 2.37 20.16
C ASN A 363 10.69 1.23 19.16
N ILE A 364 10.41 0.00 19.56
CA ILE A 364 10.57 -1.20 18.73
C ILE A 364 9.70 -1.08 17.47
N LYS A 365 8.50 -0.51 17.57
CA LYS A 365 7.59 -0.39 16.40
C LYS A 365 8.18 0.45 15.26
N ASP A 366 9.09 1.38 15.54
CA ASP A 366 9.73 2.19 14.50
C ASP A 366 10.67 1.37 13.60
N ASP A 367 11.20 0.24 14.10
CA ASP A 367 12.06 -0.68 13.34
C ASP A 367 11.25 -1.64 12.44
N TYR A 368 9.96 -1.81 12.70
CA TYR A 368 9.05 -2.75 12.04
C TYR A 368 7.89 -2.02 11.37
N GLN A 369 8.20 -1.14 10.42
CA GLN A 369 7.22 -0.27 9.73
C GLN A 369 6.13 -1.03 9.00
N ASP A 370 6.41 -2.23 8.52
CA ASP A 370 5.45 -3.13 7.88
C ASP A 370 4.51 -3.82 8.90
N GLU A 371 4.81 -3.75 10.19
CA GLU A 371 3.93 -4.20 11.27
C GLU A 371 2.99 -3.10 11.80
N VAL A 372 3.23 -1.83 11.42
CA VAL A 372 2.38 -0.68 11.77
C VAL A 372 1.26 -0.54 10.72
N ALA A 373 0.02 -0.32 11.15
CA ALA A 373 -1.12 -0.21 10.24
C ALA A 373 -1.02 1.05 9.34
N ASP A 374 -1.15 0.88 8.02
CA ASP A 374 -1.08 1.95 6.99
C ASP A 374 -2.22 2.97 7.02
N TRP A 375 -3.00 3.10 8.11
CA TRP A 375 -3.94 4.23 8.28
C TRP A 375 -3.22 5.59 8.43
N VAL A 376 -1.92 5.63 8.17
CA VAL A 376 -1.10 6.83 8.12
C VAL A 376 -1.04 7.28 6.67
N ASP A 377 -1.99 8.14 6.35
CA ASP A 377 -2.26 8.72 5.04
C ASP A 377 -1.02 9.14 4.25
N GLU A 378 -1.14 9.06 2.92
CA GLU A 378 -0.15 9.36 1.88
C GLU A 378 0.24 10.83 1.76
N SER A 379 -0.14 11.66 2.74
CA SER A 379 0.17 13.08 2.73
C SER A 379 1.53 13.32 3.39
N ASP A 380 2.31 14.27 2.85
CA ASP A 380 3.61 14.76 3.37
C ASP A 380 3.47 15.44 4.76
N VAL A 381 2.48 15.03 5.56
CA VAL A 381 2.07 15.64 6.81
C VAL A 381 2.78 14.93 7.95
N SER A 382 3.51 15.73 8.71
CA SER A 382 4.32 15.34 9.86
C SER A 382 3.72 14.27 10.79
N ASN A 383 4.58 13.45 11.43
CA ASN A 383 4.27 12.45 12.46
C ASN A 383 3.42 12.96 13.68
N TYR A 384 3.04 14.24 13.69
CA TYR A 384 2.13 14.81 14.67
C TYR A 384 0.67 14.36 14.46
N HIS A 385 0.28 13.97 13.25
CA HIS A 385 -1.13 13.73 12.92
C HIS A 385 -1.64 12.33 13.27
N THR A 386 -0.78 11.31 13.31
CA THR A 386 -1.16 9.92 13.64
C THR A 386 -0.46 9.42 14.90
N PHE A 387 -1.23 8.79 15.81
CA PHE A 387 -0.71 8.27 17.08
C PHE A 387 -0.63 6.76 17.08
N THR A 388 0.58 6.24 16.88
CA THR A 388 0.89 4.84 17.19
C THR A 388 1.39 4.73 18.63
N VAL A 389 0.75 3.89 19.45
CA VAL A 389 1.18 3.65 20.84
C VAL A 389 2.57 3.01 20.82
N PRO A 390 3.60 3.67 21.39
CA PRO A 390 4.97 3.16 21.34
C PRO A 390 5.12 1.90 22.20
N TYR A 391 6.09 1.05 21.86
CA TYR A 391 6.37 -0.19 22.57
C TYR A 391 7.89 -0.42 22.67
N GLY A 392 8.37 -0.81 23.85
CA GLY A 392 9.79 -1.09 24.07
C GLY A 392 10.21 -0.89 25.53
N ARG A 393 11.45 -1.27 25.86
CA ARG A 393 11.99 -1.32 27.24
C ARG A 393 11.88 0.01 28.00
N TYR A 394 11.84 1.14 27.30
CA TYR A 394 11.77 2.48 27.90
C TYR A 394 10.35 3.05 27.99
N PHE A 395 9.31 2.30 27.59
CA PHE A 395 7.92 2.73 27.63
C PHE A 395 7.16 1.99 28.74
N HIS A 396 6.46 2.77 29.55
CA HIS A 396 5.59 2.34 30.64
C HIS A 396 4.35 3.27 30.64
N ALA A 397 3.30 2.90 31.36
CA ALA A 397 2.01 3.59 31.38
C ALA A 397 2.14 5.14 31.44
N LYS A 398 2.77 5.68 32.49
CA LYS A 398 2.95 7.14 32.67
C LYS A 398 3.71 7.83 31.53
N LYS A 399 4.69 7.16 30.92
CA LYS A 399 5.43 7.73 29.78
C LYS A 399 4.56 7.79 28.52
N ILE A 400 3.71 6.77 28.31
CA ILE A 400 2.75 6.75 27.21
C ILE A 400 1.72 7.86 27.41
N GLU A 401 1.18 8.03 28.61
CA GLU A 401 0.26 9.13 28.96
C GLU A 401 0.91 10.50 28.72
N LYS A 402 2.14 10.70 29.22
CA LYS A 402 2.89 11.94 28.98
C LYS A 402 3.11 12.20 27.49
N LEU A 403 3.34 11.17 26.69
CA LEU A 403 3.50 11.31 25.24
C LEU A 403 2.18 11.72 24.57
N CYS A 404 1.05 11.09 24.94
CA CYS A 404 -0.27 11.46 24.46
C CYS A 404 -0.57 12.93 24.79
N TYR A 405 -0.41 13.30 26.06
CA TYR A 405 -0.62 14.66 26.55
C TYR A 405 0.26 15.69 25.85
N THR A 406 1.55 15.41 25.69
CA THR A 406 2.48 16.33 25.03
C THR A 406 2.12 16.51 23.56
N ARG A 407 1.76 15.44 22.85
CA ARG A 407 1.34 15.54 21.44
C ARG A 407 0.03 16.31 21.29
N ASP A 408 -0.93 16.07 22.18
CA ASP A 408 -2.19 16.80 22.21
C ASP A 408 -1.98 18.32 22.40
N LEU A 409 -1.15 18.68 23.38
CA LEU A 409 -0.76 20.08 23.63
C LEU A 409 -0.07 20.72 22.43
N LEU A 410 0.88 20.01 21.80
CA LEU A 410 1.62 20.52 20.64
C LEU A 410 0.73 20.67 19.40
N LEU A 411 -0.24 19.78 19.19
CA LEU A 411 -1.19 19.87 18.07
C LEU A 411 -2.14 21.06 18.22
N ASN A 412 -2.52 21.40 19.45
CA ASN A 412 -3.46 22.48 19.73
C ASN A 412 -2.78 23.80 20.11
N ALA A 413 -1.44 23.85 20.12
CA ALA A 413 -0.69 25.07 20.36
C ALA A 413 -0.92 26.12 19.26
N GLU A 414 -0.99 27.39 19.64
CA GLU A 414 -1.26 28.53 18.74
C GLU A 414 -0.30 28.61 17.55
N TRP A 415 0.98 28.27 17.77
CA TRP A 415 2.03 28.33 16.76
C TRP A 415 2.05 27.14 15.78
N ASN A 416 1.33 26.04 16.08
CA ASN A 416 1.26 24.84 15.23
C ASN A 416 0.00 24.84 14.33
N GLN A 417 -0.49 26.03 14.03
CA GLN A 417 -1.65 26.25 13.18
C GLN A 417 -1.20 26.61 11.77
N HIS A 418 -1.90 26.09 10.77
CA HIS A 418 -1.64 26.45 9.38
C HIS A 418 -2.02 27.92 9.18
N GLU A 419 -1.19 28.71 8.47
CA GLU A 419 -1.39 30.17 8.27
C GLU A 419 -2.74 30.54 7.63
N LYS A 420 -3.40 29.57 6.97
CA LYS A 420 -4.73 29.71 6.33
C LYS A 420 -5.88 29.08 7.11
N ARG A 421 -5.70 28.73 8.39
CA ARG A 421 -6.73 28.06 9.18
C ARG A 421 -7.76 29.08 9.67
N GLU A 422 -8.98 29.01 9.13
CA GLU A 422 -10.10 29.88 9.52
C GLU A 422 -10.98 29.25 10.63
N VAL A 423 -10.89 27.93 10.81
CA VAL A 423 -11.71 27.15 11.76
C VAL A 423 -10.87 26.67 12.95
N TYR A 424 -11.33 26.96 14.16
CA TYR A 424 -10.67 26.52 15.40
C TYR A 424 -11.40 25.33 16.04
N LEU A 425 -11.01 24.12 15.63
CA LEU A 425 -11.41 22.88 16.29
C LEU A 425 -10.20 22.24 16.98
N HIS A 426 -10.44 21.70 18.19
CA HIS A 426 -9.42 20.94 18.90
C HIS A 426 -9.16 19.62 18.17
N ARG A 427 -7.88 19.28 18.04
CA ARG A 427 -7.38 18.08 17.38
C ARG A 427 -6.83 17.14 18.43
N HIS A 428 -7.57 16.07 18.73
CA HIS A 428 -7.12 15.06 19.69
C HIS A 428 -6.69 13.79 18.95
N PRO A 429 -5.39 13.46 18.96
CA PRO A 429 -4.91 12.26 18.28
C PRO A 429 -5.25 10.98 19.06
N ALA A 430 -5.37 11.08 20.38
CA ALA A 430 -5.76 9.99 21.26
C ALA A 430 -6.26 10.51 22.61
N PHE A 431 -7.15 9.75 23.24
CA PHE A 431 -7.56 9.93 24.63
C PHE A 431 -6.88 8.86 25.49
N PHE A 432 -6.56 9.18 26.74
CA PHE A 432 -5.84 8.27 27.61
C PHE A 432 -6.36 8.31 29.06
N GLY A 433 -6.18 7.21 29.79
CA GLY A 433 -6.62 7.07 31.18
C GLY A 433 -7.15 5.68 31.48
N ARG A 434 -8.26 5.60 32.22
CA ARG A 434 -9.04 4.36 32.40
C ARG A 434 -10.05 4.17 31.28
N VAL A 435 -10.61 2.96 31.11
CA VAL A 435 -11.70 2.76 30.14
C VAL A 435 -12.85 3.73 30.42
N LYS A 436 -13.24 3.88 31.69
CA LYS A 436 -14.31 4.81 32.11
C LYS A 436 -14.07 6.27 31.68
N ASP A 437 -12.81 6.67 31.48
CA ASP A 437 -12.46 8.04 31.13
C ASP A 437 -12.43 8.18 29.61
N VAL A 438 -11.79 7.24 28.90
CA VAL A 438 -11.60 7.32 27.43
C VAL A 438 -12.86 7.01 26.62
N VAL A 439 -13.85 6.33 27.21
CA VAL A 439 -15.16 6.11 26.57
C VAL A 439 -16.00 7.38 26.51
N GLU A 440 -15.71 8.35 27.38
CA GLU A 440 -16.31 9.67 27.40
C GLU A 440 -15.41 10.69 26.66
N ASP A 441 -15.84 11.95 26.63
CA ASP A 441 -15.03 13.03 26.08
C ASP A 441 -13.97 13.50 27.08
N CYS A 442 -12.71 13.14 26.87
CA CYS A 442 -11.62 13.56 27.76
C CYS A 442 -11.28 15.07 27.64
N CYS A 443 -11.71 15.73 26.56
CA CYS A 443 -11.46 17.15 26.33
C CYS A 443 -12.33 18.04 27.22
N GLY A 444 -13.62 17.70 27.36
CA GLY A 444 -14.61 18.42 28.20
C GLY A 444 -14.99 19.83 27.73
N CYS A 445 -14.11 20.50 26.97
CA CYS A 445 -14.26 21.88 26.50
C CYS A 445 -14.09 21.99 24.97
N CYS A 446 -14.33 20.91 24.25
CA CYS A 446 -14.10 20.90 22.81
C CYS A 446 -15.12 21.78 22.08
N PRO A 447 -14.66 22.72 21.22
CA PRO A 447 -15.57 23.58 20.46
C PRO A 447 -16.43 22.73 19.53
N LYS A 448 -17.74 23.03 19.49
CA LYS A 448 -18.68 22.35 18.60
C LYS A 448 -18.74 23.10 17.27
N PRO A 449 -18.65 22.40 16.13
CA PRO A 449 -18.80 23.03 14.83
C PRO A 449 -20.26 23.53 14.66
N VAL A 450 -20.42 24.79 14.29
CA VAL A 450 -21.73 25.42 14.06
C VAL A 450 -21.85 25.90 12.61
N THR A 451 -20.79 26.46 12.04
CA THR A 451 -20.82 26.95 10.66
C THR A 451 -20.69 25.81 9.64
N PRO A 452 -21.17 25.97 8.40
CA PRO A 452 -20.98 24.97 7.35
C PRO A 452 -19.51 24.62 7.08
N GLU A 453 -18.64 25.63 7.16
CA GLU A 453 -17.19 25.49 7.01
C GLU A 453 -16.59 24.69 8.17
N GLU A 454 -17.02 24.96 9.41
CA GLU A 454 -16.60 24.20 10.59
C GLU A 454 -17.07 22.74 10.53
N LEU A 455 -18.27 22.49 9.99
CA LEU A 455 -18.80 21.14 9.81
C LEU A 455 -17.99 20.36 8.77
N GLU A 456 -17.66 20.98 7.63
CA GLU A 456 -16.82 20.35 6.60
C GLU A 456 -15.40 20.05 7.12
N VAL A 457 -14.81 20.99 7.88
CA VAL A 457 -13.50 20.77 8.52
C VAL A 457 -13.59 19.68 9.58
N ALA A 458 -14.63 19.66 10.40
CA ALA A 458 -14.84 18.63 11.42
C ALA A 458 -15.01 17.24 10.80
N GLU A 459 -15.66 17.13 9.64
CA GLU A 459 -15.79 15.87 8.92
C GLU A 459 -14.44 15.35 8.44
N LYS A 460 -13.63 16.21 7.79
CA LYS A 460 -12.28 15.88 7.31
C LYS A 460 -11.32 15.57 8.45
N GLU A 461 -11.25 16.44 9.45
CA GLU A 461 -10.40 16.24 10.64
C GLU A 461 -10.87 15.02 11.46
N GLY A 462 -12.16 14.72 11.42
CA GLY A 462 -12.77 13.57 12.08
C GLY A 462 -12.34 12.21 11.50
N GLU A 463 -11.72 12.15 10.33
CA GLU A 463 -11.11 10.92 9.80
C GLU A 463 -9.85 10.52 10.57
N ILE A 464 -9.15 11.51 11.13
CA ILE A 464 -7.84 11.35 11.80
C ILE A 464 -7.97 11.50 13.32
N TYR A 465 -8.67 12.53 13.76
CA TYR A 465 -8.79 12.90 15.17
C TYR A 465 -10.08 12.39 15.79
N ILE A 466 -10.05 12.24 17.12
CA ILE A 466 -11.20 11.79 17.89
C ILE A 466 -11.83 12.95 18.67
N SER A 467 -13.13 12.84 18.91
CA SER A 467 -13.89 13.75 19.76
C SER A 467 -15.07 13.00 20.38
N GLY A 468 -15.54 13.45 21.54
CA GLY A 468 -16.77 12.95 22.13
C GLY A 468 -16.72 11.50 22.65
N LYS A 469 -17.91 10.94 22.87
CA LYS A 469 -18.10 9.57 23.36
C LYS A 469 -17.61 8.53 22.35
N VAL A 470 -17.29 7.33 22.83
CA VAL A 470 -16.93 6.22 21.96
C VAL A 470 -18.11 5.83 21.07
N ALA A 471 -17.84 5.71 19.77
CA ALA A 471 -18.78 5.18 18.80
C ALA A 471 -18.15 3.93 18.19
N PHE A 472 -18.94 2.86 18.08
CA PHE A 472 -18.52 1.67 17.36
C PHE A 472 -18.95 1.82 15.90
N LEU A 473 -18.10 1.33 15.00
CA LEU A 473 -18.43 1.28 13.59
C LEU A 473 -19.45 0.16 13.35
N ILE A 474 -20.69 0.53 13.02
CA ILE A 474 -21.71 -0.36 12.45
C ILE A 474 -21.75 -0.16 10.93
N ASP A 475 -20.65 -0.39 10.23
CA ASP A 475 -20.64 -0.16 8.77
C ASP A 475 -21.19 -1.36 8.00
N ASP A 476 -22.12 -1.08 7.08
CA ASP A 476 -22.67 -1.99 6.07
C ASP A 476 -21.53 -2.70 5.32
N PRO A 477 -21.44 -4.04 5.31
CA PRO A 477 -20.25 -4.73 4.81
C PRO A 477 -20.05 -4.64 3.29
N GLY A 478 -20.93 -3.92 2.57
CA GLY A 478 -20.69 -3.44 1.20
C GLY A 478 -19.37 -2.66 1.08
N ARG A 479 -18.92 -2.03 2.16
CA ARG A 479 -17.60 -1.37 2.27
C ARG A 479 -16.40 -2.32 2.34
N GLN A 480 -16.64 -3.62 2.53
CA GLN A 480 -15.61 -4.66 2.38
C GLN A 480 -15.69 -5.36 1.02
N GLN A 481 -16.79 -5.22 0.26
CA GLN A 481 -16.82 -5.59 -1.16
C GLN A 481 -16.22 -4.50 -2.05
N ILE A 482 -16.34 -3.24 -1.65
CA ILE A 482 -15.73 -2.09 -2.30
C ILE A 482 -14.52 -1.72 -1.46
N GLY A 483 -13.32 -2.09 -1.91
CA GLY A 483 -12.08 -1.74 -1.21
C GLY A 483 -12.08 -0.26 -0.79
N SER A 484 -11.71 -0.03 0.48
CA SER A 484 -10.88 1.11 0.90
C SER A 484 -11.15 2.41 0.15
N PHE A 485 -12.06 3.29 0.61
CA PHE A 485 -12.17 4.77 0.42
C PHE A 485 -11.66 5.50 -0.86
N ASN A 486 -11.30 4.77 -1.91
CA ASN A 486 -10.76 5.16 -3.21
C ASN A 486 -10.58 3.80 -3.91
N PRO A 487 -11.48 3.37 -4.81
CA PRO A 487 -11.33 2.08 -5.47
C PRO A 487 -10.04 2.08 -6.30
N LEU A 488 -8.97 1.57 -5.70
CA LEU A 488 -7.74 1.20 -6.41
C LEU A 488 -8.16 0.00 -7.26
N THR A 489 -8.36 0.25 -8.53
CA THR A 489 -8.74 -0.76 -9.52
C THR A 489 -7.66 -1.83 -9.64
N GLU A 490 -7.99 -2.99 -10.23
CA GLU A 490 -6.97 -4.01 -10.56
C GLU A 490 -5.85 -3.41 -11.45
N ASP A 491 -6.21 -2.42 -12.27
CA ASP A 491 -5.25 -1.68 -13.11
C ASP A 491 -4.22 -0.92 -12.26
N ASP A 492 -4.63 -0.30 -11.15
CA ASP A 492 -3.72 0.44 -10.25
C ASP A 492 -2.68 -0.47 -9.54
N TRP A 493 -2.93 -1.79 -9.43
CA TRP A 493 -2.04 -2.73 -8.73
C TRP A 493 -0.66 -2.85 -9.40
N THR A 494 -0.64 -2.90 -10.73
CA THR A 494 0.60 -3.16 -11.51
C THR A 494 1.21 -1.91 -12.13
N ASP A 495 0.45 -0.82 -12.19
CA ASP A 495 0.80 0.42 -12.88
C ASP A 495 2.14 1.01 -12.50
N MET A 496 2.49 0.98 -11.20
CA MET A 496 3.78 1.49 -10.73
C MET A 496 4.92 0.49 -10.92
N ALA A 497 4.60 -0.81 -11.01
CA ALA A 497 5.56 -1.91 -10.93
C ALA A 497 6.11 -2.30 -12.31
N TYR A 498 5.23 -2.30 -13.31
CA TYR A 498 5.60 -2.67 -14.66
C TYR A 498 6.02 -1.48 -15.48
N VAL A 499 6.96 -1.75 -16.38
CA VAL A 499 7.36 -0.84 -17.43
C VAL A 499 6.12 -0.54 -18.28
N GLY A 500 5.55 0.64 -18.10
CA GLY A 500 4.36 1.07 -18.85
C GLY A 500 4.63 1.18 -20.35
N ASN A 501 3.56 1.34 -21.14
CA ASN A 501 3.62 1.46 -22.60
C ASN A 501 4.59 2.55 -23.09
N THR A 502 4.96 3.53 -22.25
CA THR A 502 5.94 4.57 -22.56
C THR A 502 7.34 4.04 -22.81
N ALA A 503 7.81 2.97 -22.15
CA ALA A 503 9.15 2.46 -22.46
C ALA A 503 9.17 1.63 -23.73
N ARG A 504 8.07 0.94 -24.05
CA ARG A 504 7.85 0.34 -25.38
C ARG A 504 7.96 1.41 -26.45
N LEU A 505 7.26 2.52 -26.28
CA LEU A 505 7.40 3.71 -27.11
C LEU A 505 8.86 4.21 -27.20
N CYS A 506 9.56 4.33 -26.07
CA CYS A 506 10.97 4.75 -26.05
C CYS A 506 11.86 3.78 -26.85
N GLN A 507 11.59 2.48 -26.77
CA GLN A 507 12.27 1.46 -27.55
C GLN A 507 11.94 1.58 -29.04
N SER A 508 10.66 1.73 -29.40
CA SER A 508 10.24 1.98 -30.79
C SER A 508 10.86 3.25 -31.39
N ILE A 509 11.04 4.30 -30.59
CA ILE A 509 11.74 5.54 -31.01
C ILE A 509 13.23 5.30 -31.26
N VAL A 510 13.86 4.42 -30.46
CA VAL A 510 15.28 4.05 -30.63
C VAL A 510 15.44 3.13 -31.86
N ASP A 511 14.53 2.19 -32.05
CA ASP A 511 14.54 1.23 -33.15
C ASP A 511 14.06 1.83 -34.48
N GLY A 512 13.48 3.03 -34.45
CA GLY A 512 13.00 3.75 -35.63
C GLY A 512 11.66 3.25 -36.18
N ASP A 513 10.90 2.47 -35.39
CA ASP A 513 9.59 1.95 -35.79
C ASP A 513 8.53 3.07 -35.73
N VAL A 514 8.27 3.66 -36.89
CA VAL A 514 7.36 4.81 -37.04
C VAL A 514 5.89 4.39 -36.90
N ASP A 515 5.55 3.15 -37.24
CA ASP A 515 4.18 2.66 -37.21
C ASP A 515 3.73 2.37 -35.78
N GLU A 516 4.58 1.72 -34.99
CA GLU A 516 4.32 1.47 -33.57
C GLU A 516 4.23 2.77 -32.75
N VAL A 517 5.08 3.75 -33.08
CA VAL A 517 5.01 5.11 -32.52
C VAL A 517 3.67 5.79 -32.84
N ARG A 518 3.16 5.66 -34.07
CA ARG A 518 1.88 6.26 -34.47
C ARG A 518 0.72 5.59 -33.73
N ASP A 519 0.74 4.28 -33.65
CA ASP A 519 -0.33 3.50 -33.02
C ASP A 519 -0.39 3.81 -31.52
N TRP A 520 0.77 3.99 -30.86
CA TRP A 520 0.85 4.44 -29.48
C TRP A 520 0.30 5.85 -29.27
N LEU A 521 0.69 6.80 -30.12
CA LEU A 521 0.20 8.20 -30.05
C LEU A 521 -1.31 8.32 -30.31
N SER A 522 -1.91 7.31 -30.93
CA SER A 522 -3.34 7.24 -31.21
C SER A 522 -4.17 6.68 -30.04
N GLN A 523 -3.52 6.14 -29.00
CA GLN A 523 -4.20 5.64 -27.80
C GLN A 523 -4.75 6.79 -26.95
N GLU A 524 -5.95 6.61 -26.39
CA GLU A 524 -6.53 7.55 -25.42
C GLU A 524 -5.65 7.59 -24.15
N GLY A 525 -5.35 8.79 -23.63
CA GLY A 525 -4.51 8.98 -22.44
C GLY A 525 -2.99 9.00 -22.68
N ALA A 526 -2.52 8.89 -23.92
CA ALA A 526 -1.09 8.95 -24.26
C ALA A 526 -0.47 10.34 -23.96
N ASP A 527 0.40 10.42 -22.92
CA ASP A 527 1.18 11.62 -22.60
C ASP A 527 2.54 11.64 -23.33
N PRO A 528 2.74 12.52 -24.31
CA PRO A 528 3.99 12.61 -25.08
C PRO A 528 5.18 13.16 -24.28
N ASN A 529 4.97 13.66 -23.05
CA ASN A 529 6.02 14.17 -22.17
C ASN A 529 6.42 13.17 -21.07
N LYS A 530 5.76 12.00 -20.99
CA LYS A 530 6.05 11.00 -19.97
C LYS A 530 7.48 10.50 -20.12
N ARG A 531 8.26 10.59 -19.05
CA ARG A 531 9.71 10.29 -19.06
C ARG A 531 9.97 8.79 -18.95
N ASP A 532 11.09 8.36 -19.53
CA ASP A 532 11.60 6.99 -19.40
C ASP A 532 12.26 6.75 -18.03
N TYR A 533 12.71 5.51 -17.80
CA TYR A 533 13.39 5.07 -16.58
C TYR A 533 14.72 5.79 -16.28
N THR A 534 15.25 6.55 -17.24
CA THR A 534 16.45 7.38 -17.06
C THR A 534 16.11 8.88 -16.94
N GLY A 535 14.83 9.23 -16.90
CA GLY A 535 14.36 10.62 -16.83
C GLY A 535 14.39 11.38 -18.15
N ARG A 536 14.63 10.69 -19.28
CA ARG A 536 14.59 11.27 -20.64
C ARG A 536 13.16 11.33 -21.14
N THR A 537 12.79 12.39 -21.84
CA THR A 537 11.51 12.42 -22.56
C THR A 537 11.64 11.65 -23.88
N PRO A 538 10.54 11.17 -24.46
CA PRO A 538 10.51 10.63 -25.82
C PRO A 538 11.18 11.58 -26.83
N LEU A 539 11.07 12.90 -26.61
CA LEU A 539 11.77 13.90 -27.39
C LEU A 539 13.31 13.82 -27.25
N HIS A 540 13.84 13.68 -26.02
CA HIS A 540 15.28 13.51 -25.82
C HIS A 540 15.80 12.27 -26.56
N LEU A 541 15.02 11.19 -26.57
CA LEU A 541 15.37 9.96 -27.29
C LEU A 541 15.34 10.15 -28.79
N ALA A 542 14.28 10.73 -29.36
CA ALA A 542 14.16 10.99 -30.79
C ALA A 542 15.27 11.92 -31.34
N VAL A 543 15.72 12.88 -30.52
CA VAL A 543 16.85 13.76 -30.85
C VAL A 543 18.18 13.02 -30.78
N THR A 544 18.33 12.09 -29.84
CA THR A 544 19.57 11.31 -29.65
C THR A 544 19.71 10.21 -30.70
N SER A 545 18.60 9.55 -31.09
CA SER A 545 18.57 8.49 -32.11
C SER A 545 18.69 9.01 -33.55
N SER A 546 18.69 10.34 -33.76
CA SER A 546 18.95 11.00 -35.05
C SER A 546 18.05 10.60 -36.22
N THR A 547 16.86 10.05 -35.96
CA THR A 547 15.85 9.69 -36.97
C THR A 547 14.97 10.90 -37.31
N PRO A 548 15.12 11.53 -38.50
CA PRO A 548 14.42 12.76 -38.84
C PRO A 548 12.90 12.59 -38.96
N GLU A 549 12.43 11.45 -39.46
CA GLU A 549 11.00 11.19 -39.67
C GLU A 549 10.24 11.07 -38.35
N THR A 550 10.77 10.35 -37.36
CA THR A 550 10.15 10.20 -36.04
C THR A 550 10.09 11.54 -35.30
N TRP A 551 11.16 12.35 -35.36
CA TRP A 551 11.22 13.68 -34.74
C TRP A 551 10.24 14.68 -35.37
N VAL A 552 10.14 14.75 -36.71
CA VAL A 552 9.18 15.63 -37.39
C VAL A 552 7.74 15.23 -37.06
N ARG A 553 7.43 13.93 -37.03
CA ARG A 553 6.09 13.45 -36.66
C ARG A 553 5.77 13.70 -35.18
N TRP A 554 6.73 13.53 -34.28
CA TRP A 554 6.58 13.82 -32.85
C TRP A 554 6.22 15.29 -32.60
N THR A 555 6.94 16.20 -33.27
CA THR A 555 6.70 17.65 -33.15
C THR A 555 5.38 18.09 -33.80
N MET A 556 4.93 17.42 -34.86
CA MET A 556 3.61 17.65 -35.45
C MET A 556 2.47 17.18 -34.53
N PHE A 557 2.61 16.01 -33.89
CA PHE A 557 1.62 15.50 -32.95
C PHE A 557 1.47 16.39 -31.71
N ILE A 558 2.58 16.80 -31.07
CA ILE A 558 2.54 17.69 -29.89
C ILE A 558 1.88 19.05 -30.23
N ARG A 559 2.06 19.55 -31.46
CA ARG A 559 1.41 20.78 -31.93
C ARG A 559 -0.12 20.66 -32.05
N SER A 560 -0.65 19.44 -32.16
CA SER A 560 -2.10 19.17 -32.25
C SER A 560 -2.78 19.06 -30.87
N LYS A 561 -2.03 19.02 -29.77
CA LYS A 561 -2.53 18.90 -28.39
C LYS A 561 -2.68 20.27 -27.70
N PRO A 562 -3.56 20.39 -26.66
CA PRO A 562 -3.79 21.66 -25.95
C PRO A 562 -2.51 22.23 -25.30
N PRO A 563 -2.42 23.56 -25.10
CA PRO A 563 -1.21 24.26 -24.71
C PRO A 563 -0.60 23.83 -23.36
N THR A 564 -1.39 23.20 -22.49
CA THR A 564 -0.96 22.63 -21.19
C THR A 564 -0.02 21.43 -21.32
N LEU A 565 -0.02 20.75 -22.47
CA LEU A 565 0.85 19.59 -22.78
C LEU A 565 2.07 19.97 -23.64
N ARG A 566 2.34 21.26 -23.83
CA ARG A 566 3.50 21.73 -24.61
C ARG A 566 4.81 21.54 -23.84
N LEU A 567 5.84 21.11 -24.57
CA LEU A 567 7.18 20.73 -24.15
C LEU A 567 7.72 21.44 -22.88
N SER A 568 7.94 20.68 -21.81
CA SER A 568 8.75 21.09 -20.66
C SER A 568 10.13 20.43 -20.74
N THR A 569 11.17 21.21 -21.08
CA THR A 569 12.55 20.74 -21.21
C THR A 569 13.35 20.77 -19.89
N ARG A 570 12.70 20.75 -18.72
CA ARG A 570 13.41 20.75 -17.42
C ARG A 570 14.05 19.38 -17.16
N ALA A 571 15.22 19.14 -17.73
CA ALA A 571 16.11 18.05 -17.32
C ALA A 571 16.83 18.42 -16.00
N THR A 572 17.35 17.40 -15.30
CA THR A 572 18.24 17.61 -14.14
C THR A 572 19.49 18.42 -14.55
N PRO A 573 20.09 19.22 -13.65
CA PRO A 573 21.03 20.30 -14.01
C PRO A 573 22.21 19.91 -14.92
N ASN A 574 22.68 18.66 -14.85
CA ASN A 574 23.89 18.23 -15.57
C ASN A 574 23.67 17.82 -17.04
N GLN A 575 22.43 17.59 -17.50
CA GLN A 575 22.19 17.24 -18.92
C GLN A 575 21.96 18.46 -19.83
N THR A 576 21.56 19.59 -19.25
CA THR A 576 21.24 20.82 -19.99
C THR A 576 22.47 21.46 -20.64
N GLN A 577 23.67 21.25 -20.09
CA GLN A 577 24.91 21.86 -20.59
C GLN A 577 25.46 21.21 -21.86
N LEU A 578 25.19 19.92 -22.11
CA LEU A 578 25.76 19.19 -23.26
C LEU A 578 24.82 19.11 -24.48
N GLN A 579 23.50 19.26 -24.31
CA GLN A 579 22.54 19.01 -25.41
C GLN A 579 22.00 20.26 -26.13
N LEU A 580 22.00 21.44 -25.51
CA LEU A 580 21.57 22.69 -26.16
C LEU A 580 22.40 23.06 -27.41
N PRO A 581 23.74 22.85 -27.45
CA PRO A 581 24.54 23.11 -28.65
C PRO A 581 24.25 22.11 -29.79
N LEU A 582 24.01 20.84 -29.47
CA LEU A 582 23.71 19.78 -30.44
C LEU A 582 22.34 20.00 -31.09
N VAL A 583 21.33 20.36 -30.30
CA VAL A 583 19.98 20.71 -30.78
C VAL A 583 20.02 21.96 -31.65
N ARG A 584 20.82 22.98 -31.31
CA ARG A 584 21.03 24.17 -32.17
C ARG A 584 21.73 23.81 -33.49
N SER A 585 22.70 22.90 -33.48
CA SER A 585 23.43 22.43 -34.67
C SER A 585 22.53 21.62 -35.62
N LEU A 586 21.72 20.69 -35.10
CA LEU A 586 20.76 19.91 -35.89
C LEU A 586 19.65 20.79 -36.48
N MET A 587 19.13 21.75 -35.71
CA MET A 587 18.14 22.74 -36.19
C MET A 587 18.71 23.67 -37.27
N SER A 588 20.00 23.99 -37.19
CA SER A 588 20.74 24.76 -38.21
C SER A 588 20.92 23.97 -39.52
N GLY A 589 21.34 22.70 -39.41
CA GLY A 589 21.54 21.81 -40.56
C GLY A 589 20.24 21.43 -41.31
N MET A 590 19.11 21.37 -40.59
CA MET A 590 17.80 21.14 -41.22
C MET A 590 17.22 22.39 -41.88
N ARG A 591 17.44 23.60 -41.32
CA ARG A 591 17.07 24.86 -41.98
C ARG A 591 17.76 25.02 -43.33
N THR A 592 19.04 24.66 -43.43
CA THR A 592 19.80 24.71 -44.69
C THR A 592 19.30 23.69 -45.72
N ARG A 593 18.92 22.47 -45.30
CA ARG A 593 18.34 21.46 -46.21
C ARG A 593 16.93 21.81 -46.71
N ILE A 594 16.10 22.44 -45.88
CA ILE A 594 14.76 22.89 -46.27
C ILE A 594 14.84 24.09 -47.22
N ILE A 595 15.73 25.06 -46.96
CA ILE A 595 15.96 26.19 -47.87
C ILE A 595 16.52 25.72 -49.22
N GLY A 596 17.43 24.72 -49.22
CA GLY A 596 17.96 24.12 -50.45
C GLY A 596 16.94 23.35 -51.29
N LYS A 597 15.93 22.72 -50.67
CA LYS A 597 14.84 22.06 -51.40
C LYS A 597 13.83 23.06 -51.98
N ILE A 598 13.58 24.18 -51.28
CA ILE A 598 12.69 25.25 -51.76
C ILE A 598 13.33 25.98 -52.95
N SER A 599 14.63 26.32 -52.89
CA SER A 599 15.32 27.00 -54.00
C SER A 599 15.43 26.13 -55.26
N CYS A 600 15.63 24.82 -55.11
CA CYS A 600 15.69 23.88 -56.23
C CYS A 600 14.32 23.66 -56.90
N TRP A 601 13.22 23.79 -56.14
CA TRP A 601 11.86 23.71 -56.67
C TRP A 601 11.47 24.98 -57.48
N THR A 602 11.87 26.17 -57.01
CA THR A 602 11.60 27.44 -57.72
C THR A 602 12.37 27.56 -59.03
N ILE A 603 13.61 27.05 -59.10
CA ILE A 603 14.43 27.09 -60.33
C ILE A 603 13.91 26.08 -61.38
N ARG A 604 13.29 24.97 -60.96
CA ARG A 604 12.72 23.96 -61.88
C ARG A 604 11.41 24.41 -62.53
N GLN A 605 10.66 25.31 -61.89
CA GLN A 605 9.42 25.89 -62.43
C GLN A 605 9.66 27.03 -63.44
N MET A 606 10.83 27.70 -63.42
CA MET A 606 11.14 28.82 -64.33
C MET A 606 11.73 28.42 -65.70
N ASN A 607 12.12 27.14 -65.90
CA ASN A 607 12.76 26.68 -67.15
C ASN A 607 11.83 25.94 -68.14
N LEU A 608 10.51 25.98 -67.93
CA LEU A 608 9.51 25.40 -68.84
C LEU A 608 8.49 26.46 -69.26
N THR A 609 8.91 27.41 -70.09
CA THR A 609 8.11 28.05 -71.17
C THR A 609 8.94 29.15 -71.85
N SER A 610 9.33 28.92 -73.09
CA SER A 610 9.87 29.95 -73.99
C SER A 610 9.13 29.84 -75.32
N THR A 611 8.37 30.89 -75.69
CA THR A 611 8.37 31.52 -77.05
C THR A 611 7.27 32.59 -77.17
N ARG A 612 7.71 33.82 -77.52
CA ARG A 612 7.03 34.91 -78.28
C ARG A 612 5.54 35.22 -77.99
N SER A 613 5.27 36.42 -77.46
CA SER A 613 4.82 37.60 -78.24
C SER A 613 4.31 38.75 -77.35
N THR A 614 4.84 39.95 -77.60
CA THR A 614 4.17 41.27 -77.53
C THR A 614 3.44 41.73 -76.26
N SER A 615 4.10 42.67 -75.58
CA SER A 615 3.62 43.99 -75.15
C SER A 615 2.40 44.13 -74.22
N TRP A 616 2.63 44.95 -73.19
CA TRP A 616 1.65 45.63 -72.34
C TRP A 616 0.90 44.80 -71.29
N LEU A 617 1.56 44.59 -70.13
CA LEU A 617 0.96 44.63 -68.77
C LEU A 617 2.02 44.33 -67.69
N GLY A 618 3.18 44.99 -67.78
CA GLY A 618 4.31 44.83 -66.86
C GLY A 618 4.27 45.70 -65.61
N THR A 619 3.14 46.32 -65.26
CA THR A 619 3.08 47.34 -64.20
C THR A 619 1.94 47.18 -63.19
N TYR A 620 1.29 46.02 -63.11
CA TYR A 620 0.23 45.79 -62.10
C TYR A 620 0.46 44.63 -61.10
N LEU A 621 1.48 43.79 -61.31
CA LEU A 621 1.74 42.62 -60.43
C LEU A 621 2.97 42.73 -59.52
N ALA A 622 3.65 43.89 -59.49
CA ALA A 622 4.77 44.13 -58.58
C ALA A 622 4.38 44.77 -57.23
N ARG A 623 3.09 45.01 -56.96
CA ARG A 623 2.61 45.69 -55.73
C ARG A 623 1.85 44.81 -54.73
N LEU A 624 1.60 43.53 -55.01
CA LEU A 624 0.75 42.68 -54.16
C LEU A 624 1.48 41.67 -53.25
N PHE A 625 2.82 41.59 -53.27
CA PHE A 625 3.56 40.60 -52.45
C PHE A 625 4.56 41.17 -51.43
N ILE A 626 4.57 42.49 -51.17
CA ILE A 626 5.50 43.12 -50.20
C ILE A 626 4.86 43.43 -48.83
N LEU A 627 3.58 43.09 -48.61
CA LEU A 627 2.89 43.25 -47.33
C LEU A 627 2.30 41.90 -46.91
N PRO A 628 3.05 41.04 -46.16
CA PRO A 628 3.01 41.14 -44.71
C PRO A 628 4.28 40.65 -43.96
N PHE A 629 5.50 40.77 -44.51
CA PHE A 629 6.70 40.30 -43.78
C PHE A 629 7.10 41.19 -42.59
N ARG A 630 6.79 42.50 -42.65
CA ARG A 630 7.04 43.45 -41.55
C ARG A 630 6.10 43.29 -40.35
N LYS A 631 4.89 42.74 -40.52
CA LYS A 631 3.93 42.52 -39.42
C LYS A 631 4.29 41.29 -38.58
N VAL A 632 4.84 40.25 -39.21
CA VAL A 632 5.32 39.02 -38.53
C VAL A 632 6.59 39.28 -37.72
N MET A 633 7.52 40.09 -38.25
CA MET A 633 8.75 40.46 -37.52
C MET A 633 8.49 41.38 -36.31
N LYS A 634 7.50 42.29 -36.38
CA LYS A 634 7.12 43.15 -35.23
C LYS A 634 6.43 42.39 -34.10
N MET A 635 5.73 41.29 -34.42
CA MET A 635 5.09 40.40 -33.43
C MET A 635 6.11 39.50 -32.73
N LEU A 636 7.18 39.10 -33.43
CA LEU A 636 8.26 38.28 -32.86
C LEU A 636 9.29 39.07 -32.05
N SER A 637 9.50 40.36 -32.33
CA SER A 637 10.37 41.22 -31.51
C SER A 637 9.70 41.70 -30.22
N GLY A 638 8.37 41.81 -30.17
CA GLY A 638 7.62 42.22 -28.97
C GLY A 638 7.58 41.17 -27.86
N PHE A 639 7.76 39.88 -28.18
CA PHE A 639 7.72 38.81 -27.19
C PHE A 639 9.06 38.56 -26.48
N PHE A 640 10.18 39.03 -27.04
CA PHE A 640 11.51 38.84 -26.44
C PHE A 640 11.91 39.93 -25.44
N VAL A 641 11.19 41.06 -25.38
CA VAL A 641 11.49 42.18 -24.46
C VAL A 641 10.72 42.06 -23.12
N ILE A 642 9.61 41.31 -23.05
CA ILE A 642 8.80 41.22 -21.82
C ILE A 642 9.38 40.22 -20.79
N THR A 643 10.24 39.29 -21.20
CA THR A 643 10.86 38.30 -20.28
C THR A 643 12.19 38.70 -19.66
N ALA A 644 12.72 39.90 -19.95
CA ALA A 644 14.03 40.34 -19.42
C ALA A 644 13.93 41.47 -18.37
N ALA A 645 12.74 42.00 -18.07
CA ALA A 645 12.59 43.21 -17.25
C ALA A 645 12.04 43.02 -15.82
N THR A 646 11.84 41.78 -15.33
CA THR A 646 11.35 41.52 -13.95
C THR A 646 12.34 40.81 -13.04
N LEU A 647 13.65 40.94 -13.29
CA LEU A 647 14.68 40.25 -12.49
C LEU A 647 15.82 41.13 -11.94
N PHE A 648 15.71 42.46 -11.90
CA PHE A 648 16.68 43.29 -11.16
C PHE A 648 16.05 44.47 -10.37
N SER A 649 16.02 44.25 -9.05
CA SER A 649 16.06 45.14 -7.86
C SER A 649 14.93 46.12 -7.49
N PRO A 650 14.78 46.44 -6.17
CA PRO A 650 15.18 45.72 -4.96
C PRO A 650 14.08 44.83 -4.38
#